data_AF-A0A182K9X8-F1
#
_entry.id   AF-A0A182K9X8-F1
#
_cell.length_a   1.000
_cell.length_b   1.000
_cell.length_c   1.000
_cell.angle_alpha   90.00
_cell.angle_beta   90.00
_cell.angle_gamma   90.00
#
_symmetry.space_group_name_H-M   'P 1'
#
loop_
_entity.id
_entity.type
_entity.pdbx_description
1 polymer ?
#
loop_
_entity_poly.entity_id
_entity_poly.type
_entity_poly.pdbx_seq_one_letter_code
_entity_poly.pdbx_strand_id
1 'polypeptide(L)'
;MGISIATLIVVSLLQCITADPRPEFALSAPVPGTSRVGIAASEAKAIISVLNNSTLNFTIRYNLTLLPTVFKAVQNVSNDFLALGTTVVTSITALASNSSGDVDTVFGAAIAAVSNASAYANSTLPSITAPLTQLIGKHLKEKLEDSFQHIGKALSALTTILKDLQTGARNALTEAGTNGTITSTIVSNNLRRSMITELVKALQLLRATVPVLKYTVDSTVEGIAIADQYLLDLSAKVASTVGEKSSIAADLDGIIQTINGTITNTTTHIDTELSQLKANFSALTNVANSTNGTKILTLLGDYEANVSDLRNKTPSIQTILNNLTQSVIDVYAIASPLFFLQDSYVVDALITTLIANADYSQYCFFKYKDFLFTMLETVSIDARECVDKEVRRLEYFRVTIGLILDLLFFDYEDIGGDLTVCNGISNTANLDECMTSLASIYVKLEEAFGEMFALGYDTVSREVTASKDESGPAMMRLLVFVLCMQSLSQLLPSALAKPDFGIKLPIKSSGKVSVAVLNAQTVLIAADDNTPFTANSNYKGLQELANVTVRVATELVNVGNDLIPNVTNLVSDISGNVSGAFATVYTNINQTKETISTKLPTAIADIKAVFKTHFNSTGLDYIPKQFNDGFRRIVLGLDDLAAKLQALNKAIDAAGNEAMGVTELTDTLVKQYVKPAFVYDVVFSVNQLKGYLPVIKYTIDSTLENIKIADDYLLLVRIGANDTAIATNKTVESVKNVTDAIANDVQTNLNATTLKLIDVQTGIRDTLNLITSAPNMYTVNAALSSIGEDVYKSQTERYPLMVDQLKALIDAITNALSGGSTTGQLSSPLLDSLILTVIENGKYAQFCFYKYMGLVFGFLTSLTDNAALCVDKEISRLEYLQETLALMWSLFPSDYESWLSELNTCEILTTPGSLTACVDALSAFYDELRKNFQLKIESFFELIETEASASTNRVMICIELTKLNLIEFTEPDLINDIRACAWSGPTADD
;
A
#
# COMPACT_ATOMS: atom_id res chain seq x y z
N MET A 1 -23.63 -18.94 -6.93
CA MET A 1 -25.10 -18.92 -7.09
C MET A 1 -25.40 -18.69 -8.57
N GLY A 2 -25.95 -19.70 -9.25
CA GLY A 2 -26.18 -19.64 -10.70
C GLY A 2 -27.46 -18.88 -11.03
N ILE A 3 -27.33 -17.78 -11.75
CA ILE A 3 -28.45 -17.08 -12.37
C ILE A 3 -28.68 -17.75 -13.75
N SER A 4 -29.93 -18.16 -14.00
CA SER A 4 -30.33 -18.91 -15.19
C SER A 4 -30.26 -18.05 -16.46
N ILE A 5 -29.84 -18.65 -17.58
CA ILE A 5 -29.84 -18.08 -18.94
C ILE A 5 -31.24 -17.55 -19.33
N ALA A 6 -32.31 -18.10 -18.76
CA ALA A 6 -33.68 -17.60 -18.95
C ALA A 6 -33.90 -16.21 -18.32
N THR A 7 -33.19 -15.86 -17.25
CA THR A 7 -33.22 -14.52 -16.64
C THR A 7 -32.44 -13.50 -17.47
N LEU A 8 -31.41 -13.94 -18.21
CA LEU A 8 -30.68 -13.09 -19.17
C LEU A 8 -31.54 -12.76 -20.40
N ILE A 9 -32.30 -13.75 -20.91
CA ILE A 9 -33.16 -13.58 -22.10
C ILE A 9 -34.36 -12.66 -21.82
N VAL A 10 -34.93 -12.71 -20.61
CA VAL A 10 -36.01 -11.80 -20.19
C VAL A 10 -35.50 -10.38 -19.93
N VAL A 11 -34.24 -10.20 -19.48
CA VAL A 11 -33.62 -8.87 -19.35
C VAL A 11 -33.26 -8.27 -20.71
N SER A 12 -32.85 -9.07 -21.69
CA SER A 12 -32.60 -8.60 -23.07
C SER A 12 -33.88 -8.31 -23.88
N LEU A 13 -35.00 -8.99 -23.60
CA LEU A 13 -36.29 -8.68 -24.24
C LEU A 13 -37.02 -7.49 -23.59
N LEU A 14 -36.75 -7.17 -22.33
CA LEU A 14 -37.23 -5.94 -21.70
C LEU A 14 -36.48 -4.67 -22.17
N GLN A 15 -35.35 -4.80 -22.85
CA GLN A 15 -34.58 -3.65 -23.40
C GLN A 15 -35.14 -3.11 -24.72
N CYS A 16 -36.14 -3.75 -25.34
CA CYS A 16 -36.83 -3.22 -26.54
C CYS A 16 -38.14 -2.47 -26.23
N ILE A 17 -38.49 -2.28 -24.95
CA ILE A 17 -39.64 -1.46 -24.54
C ILE A 17 -39.31 -0.65 -23.28
N THR A 18 -38.12 -0.07 -23.21
CA THR A 18 -37.92 1.08 -22.32
C THR A 18 -38.31 2.31 -23.12
N ALA A 19 -39.53 2.81 -22.90
CA ALA A 19 -39.69 4.25 -22.87
C ALA A 19 -38.57 4.76 -21.95
N ASP A 20 -37.58 5.43 -22.54
CA ASP A 20 -36.53 6.13 -21.79
C ASP A 20 -37.28 6.89 -20.68
N PRO A 21 -36.92 6.78 -19.38
CA PRO A 21 -37.44 7.72 -18.38
C PRO A 21 -37.34 9.11 -19.01
N ARG A 22 -38.30 10.03 -18.78
CA ARG A 22 -38.28 11.37 -19.39
C ARG A 22 -37.51 12.34 -18.48
N PRO A 23 -36.20 12.53 -18.68
CA PRO A 23 -35.44 13.58 -18.05
C PRO A 23 -35.54 14.84 -18.91
N GLU A 24 -35.92 15.95 -18.31
CA GLU A 24 -36.29 17.13 -19.07
C GLU A 24 -35.49 18.38 -18.69
N PHE A 25 -34.41 18.31 -17.88
CA PHE A 25 -33.59 19.49 -17.52
C PHE A 25 -34.43 20.72 -17.14
N ALA A 26 -35.51 20.50 -16.40
CA ALA A 26 -36.54 21.48 -16.04
C ALA A 26 -37.38 22.07 -17.20
N LEU A 27 -37.36 21.46 -18.38
CA LEU A 27 -38.31 21.69 -19.48
C LEU A 27 -39.48 20.70 -19.40
N SER A 28 -40.54 20.95 -20.17
CA SER A 28 -41.72 20.06 -20.29
C SER A 28 -41.65 19.12 -21.50
N ALA A 29 -40.52 19.14 -22.21
CA ALA A 29 -40.27 18.34 -23.40
C ALA A 29 -38.98 17.52 -23.21
N PRO A 30 -38.91 16.29 -23.74
CA PRO A 30 -37.74 15.43 -23.59
C PRO A 30 -36.47 16.03 -24.19
N VAL A 31 -35.37 15.95 -23.45
CA VAL A 31 -34.02 16.32 -23.94
C VAL A 31 -33.28 15.04 -24.35
N PRO A 32 -32.83 14.90 -25.62
CA PRO A 32 -32.14 13.71 -26.08
C PRO A 32 -30.81 13.44 -25.35
N GLY A 33 -30.53 12.17 -25.06
CA GLY A 33 -29.22 11.71 -24.54
C GLY A 33 -29.04 11.83 -23.02
N THR A 34 -30.06 12.24 -22.29
CA THR A 34 -29.96 12.53 -20.86
C THR A 34 -29.80 11.28 -19.97
N SER A 35 -30.22 10.10 -20.43
CA SER A 35 -29.92 8.83 -19.74
C SER A 35 -28.40 8.59 -19.56
N ARG A 36 -27.57 9.07 -20.51
CA ARG A 36 -26.10 9.04 -20.41
C ARG A 36 -25.57 9.87 -19.23
N VAL A 37 -26.22 11.00 -18.94
CA VAL A 37 -25.86 11.86 -17.80
C VAL A 37 -26.10 11.13 -16.48
N GLY A 38 -27.23 10.43 -16.36
CA GLY A 38 -27.54 9.62 -15.18
C GLY A 38 -26.53 8.48 -14.94
N ILE A 39 -26.07 7.82 -16.01
CA ILE A 39 -25.03 6.80 -15.94
C ILE A 39 -23.70 7.42 -15.48
N ALA A 40 -23.21 8.46 -16.16
CA ALA A 40 -21.95 9.12 -15.82
C ALA A 40 -21.94 9.68 -14.39
N ALA A 41 -23.06 10.27 -13.95
CA ALA A 41 -23.21 10.76 -12.57
C ALA A 41 -23.21 9.61 -11.56
N SER A 42 -23.80 8.45 -11.90
CA SER A 42 -23.80 7.27 -11.04
C SER A 42 -22.41 6.65 -10.90
N GLU A 43 -21.62 6.62 -11.98
CA GLU A 43 -20.23 6.15 -11.94
C GLU A 43 -19.34 7.08 -11.13
N ALA A 44 -19.49 8.40 -11.29
CA ALA A 44 -18.81 9.38 -10.44
C ALA A 44 -19.22 9.24 -8.97
N LYS A 45 -20.52 9.01 -8.69
CA LYS A 45 -21.01 8.74 -7.34
C LYS A 45 -20.39 7.48 -6.74
N ALA A 46 -20.23 6.42 -7.51
CA ALA A 46 -19.65 5.17 -7.04
C ALA A 46 -18.22 5.36 -6.51
N ILE A 47 -17.36 6.08 -7.23
CA ILE A 47 -15.98 6.35 -6.78
C ILE A 47 -15.94 7.32 -5.59
N ILE A 48 -16.83 8.31 -5.55
CA ILE A 48 -16.95 9.25 -4.42
C ILE A 48 -17.40 8.51 -3.15
N SER A 49 -18.34 7.57 -3.27
CA SER A 49 -18.95 6.89 -2.12
C SER A 49 -17.99 6.04 -1.28
N VAL A 50 -16.85 5.64 -1.84
CA VAL A 50 -15.84 4.80 -1.19
C VAL A 50 -14.64 5.59 -0.67
N LEU A 51 -14.71 6.93 -0.71
CA LEU A 51 -13.60 7.82 -0.37
C LEU A 51 -13.17 7.71 1.10
N ASN A 52 -14.11 7.60 2.02
CA ASN A 52 -13.83 7.59 3.46
C ASN A 52 -13.68 6.17 4.04
N ASN A 53 -13.73 5.12 3.21
CA ASN A 53 -13.74 3.71 3.66
C ASN A 53 -12.61 3.38 4.63
N SER A 54 -11.39 3.86 4.38
CA SER A 54 -10.22 3.64 5.25
C SER A 54 -10.36 4.34 6.61
N THR A 55 -11.10 5.44 6.67
CA THR A 55 -11.33 6.19 7.92
C THR A 55 -12.51 5.65 8.73
N LEU A 56 -13.37 4.81 8.13
CA LEU A 56 -14.51 4.21 8.82
C LEU A 56 -14.03 3.18 9.83
N ASN A 57 -14.45 3.33 11.09
CA ASN A 57 -14.13 2.41 12.20
C ASN A 57 -12.64 2.26 12.52
N PHE A 58 -11.77 3.07 11.93
CA PHE A 58 -10.36 3.06 12.29
C PHE A 58 -10.17 3.63 13.70
N THR A 59 -9.47 2.87 14.55
CA THR A 59 -9.23 3.24 15.95
C THR A 59 -7.74 3.20 16.23
N ILE A 60 -7.21 4.32 16.72
CA ILE A 60 -5.82 4.44 17.17
C ILE A 60 -5.77 3.91 18.60
N ARG A 61 -4.81 3.03 18.88
CA ARG A 61 -4.67 2.33 20.16
C ARG A 61 -3.61 2.97 21.03
N TYR A 62 -2.52 3.46 20.44
CA TYR A 62 -1.42 4.08 21.15
C TYR A 62 -1.71 5.56 21.45
N ASN A 63 -1.41 5.98 22.68
CA ASN A 63 -1.66 7.36 23.14
C ASN A 63 -0.51 8.31 22.75
N LEU A 64 -0.41 8.62 21.45
CA LEU A 64 0.46 9.67 20.92
C LEU A 64 -0.39 10.70 20.17
N THR A 65 -0.50 11.93 20.68
CA THR A 65 -1.37 13.00 20.16
C THR A 65 -1.17 13.31 18.66
N LEU A 66 0.02 13.06 18.11
CA LEU A 66 0.33 13.26 16.71
C LEU A 66 -0.59 12.44 15.78
N LEU A 67 -0.76 11.14 16.04
CA LEU A 67 -1.56 10.23 15.21
C LEU A 67 -3.04 10.64 15.09
N PRO A 68 -3.80 10.87 16.17
CA PRO A 68 -5.20 11.29 16.07
C PRO A 68 -5.35 12.68 15.46
N THR A 69 -4.35 13.56 15.59
CA THR A 69 -4.39 14.89 14.97
C THR A 69 -4.32 14.79 13.45
N VAL A 70 -3.36 14.02 12.91
CA VAL A 70 -3.24 13.78 11.47
C VAL A 70 -4.43 12.98 10.94
N PHE A 71 -4.86 11.95 11.65
CA PHE A 71 -6.04 11.15 11.30
C PHE A 71 -7.30 12.02 11.17
N LYS A 72 -7.55 12.91 12.13
CA LYS A 72 -8.72 13.80 12.12
C LYS A 72 -8.69 14.77 10.93
N ALA A 73 -7.52 15.28 10.56
CA ALA A 73 -7.39 16.15 9.39
C ALA A 73 -7.76 15.40 8.10
N VAL A 74 -7.21 14.20 7.89
CA VAL A 74 -7.50 13.36 6.73
C VAL A 74 -8.97 12.92 6.71
N GLN A 75 -9.51 12.53 7.87
CA GLN A 75 -10.91 12.16 8.03
C GLN A 75 -11.85 13.31 7.66
N ASN A 76 -11.57 14.53 8.14
CA ASN A 76 -12.35 15.73 7.77
C ASN A 76 -12.31 15.94 6.25
N VAL A 77 -11.13 15.88 5.62
CA VAL A 77 -11.02 16.04 4.16
C VAL A 77 -11.85 15.01 3.40
N SER A 78 -11.74 13.73 3.77
CA SER A 78 -12.51 12.68 3.11
C SER A 78 -14.02 12.81 3.31
N ASN A 79 -14.47 13.18 4.52
CA ASN A 79 -15.90 13.29 4.83
C ASN A 79 -16.54 14.53 4.21
N ASP A 80 -15.83 15.66 4.25
CA ASP A 80 -16.31 16.91 3.67
C ASP A 80 -16.47 16.78 2.16
N PHE A 81 -15.45 16.23 1.47
CA PHE A 81 -15.55 16.04 0.03
C PHE A 81 -16.51 14.91 -0.37
N LEU A 82 -16.61 13.83 0.41
CA LEU A 82 -17.64 12.81 0.20
C LEU A 82 -19.04 13.45 0.19
N ALA A 83 -19.34 14.31 1.17
CA ALA A 83 -20.62 15.00 1.24
C ALA A 83 -20.81 15.95 0.04
N LEU A 84 -19.85 16.85 -0.21
CA LEU A 84 -19.91 17.85 -1.28
C LEU A 84 -20.00 17.19 -2.67
N GLY A 85 -19.14 16.23 -2.97
CA GLY A 85 -19.13 15.48 -4.21
C GLY A 85 -20.42 14.69 -4.42
N THR A 86 -20.96 14.08 -3.36
CA THR A 86 -22.26 13.39 -3.42
C THR A 86 -23.39 14.38 -3.72
N THR A 87 -23.38 15.57 -3.14
CA THR A 87 -24.34 16.63 -3.46
C THR A 87 -24.24 17.04 -4.92
N VAL A 88 -23.03 17.25 -5.46
CA VAL A 88 -22.81 17.58 -6.89
C VAL A 88 -23.48 16.56 -7.81
N VAL A 89 -23.12 15.28 -7.67
CA VAL A 89 -23.65 14.24 -8.58
C VAL A 89 -25.14 14.01 -8.37
N THR A 90 -25.65 14.12 -7.13
CA THR A 90 -27.08 13.95 -6.85
C THR A 90 -27.91 15.11 -7.40
N SER A 91 -27.42 16.35 -7.29
CA SER A 91 -28.08 17.53 -7.87
C SER A 91 -28.09 17.48 -9.39
N ILE A 92 -27.04 16.98 -10.05
CA ILE A 92 -27.00 16.80 -11.50
C ILE A 92 -27.97 15.68 -11.95
N THR A 93 -28.02 14.56 -11.23
CA THR A 93 -29.00 13.50 -11.51
C THR A 93 -30.43 14.00 -11.34
N ALA A 94 -30.70 14.76 -10.27
CA ALA A 94 -32.00 15.37 -10.04
C ALA A 94 -32.37 16.36 -11.16
N LEU A 95 -31.44 17.23 -11.54
CA LEU A 95 -31.58 18.17 -12.65
C LEU A 95 -31.93 17.44 -13.95
N ALA A 96 -31.18 16.40 -14.30
CA ALA A 96 -31.44 15.58 -15.47
C ALA A 96 -32.91 15.10 -15.45
N SER A 97 -33.36 14.48 -14.36
CA SER A 97 -34.72 13.93 -14.23
C SER A 97 -35.86 14.93 -14.06
N ASN A 98 -35.60 16.24 -13.97
CA ASN A 98 -36.61 17.22 -13.60
C ASN A 98 -37.40 17.74 -14.81
N SER A 99 -38.71 17.93 -14.65
CA SER A 99 -39.63 18.45 -15.68
C SER A 99 -40.55 19.59 -15.19
N SER A 100 -40.13 20.32 -14.16
CA SER A 100 -41.01 21.27 -13.46
C SER A 100 -41.34 22.55 -14.23
N GLY A 101 -40.56 22.89 -15.27
CA GLY A 101 -40.60 24.20 -15.90
C GLY A 101 -39.74 25.27 -15.19
N ASP A 102 -39.21 24.98 -14.00
CA ASP A 102 -38.45 25.93 -13.18
C ASP A 102 -36.93 25.82 -13.43
N VAL A 103 -36.51 26.35 -14.57
CA VAL A 103 -35.11 26.31 -15.03
C VAL A 103 -34.17 26.99 -14.02
N ASP A 104 -34.57 28.12 -13.44
CA ASP A 104 -33.68 28.92 -12.59
C ASP A 104 -33.39 28.23 -11.25
N THR A 105 -34.41 27.68 -10.60
CA THR A 105 -34.24 27.00 -9.32
C THR A 105 -33.43 25.70 -9.49
N VAL A 106 -33.76 24.89 -10.49
CA VAL A 106 -33.18 23.54 -10.61
C VAL A 106 -31.74 23.59 -11.10
N PHE A 107 -31.41 24.42 -12.10
CA PHE A 107 -30.01 24.66 -12.48
C PHE A 107 -29.25 25.41 -11.38
N GLY A 108 -29.90 26.36 -10.70
CA GLY A 108 -29.32 27.09 -9.57
C GLY A 108 -28.84 26.15 -8.47
N ALA A 109 -29.60 25.11 -8.14
CA ALA A 109 -29.21 24.10 -7.17
C ALA A 109 -27.96 23.30 -7.60
N ALA A 110 -27.89 22.84 -8.85
CA ALA A 110 -26.74 22.11 -9.37
C ALA A 110 -25.47 22.98 -9.46
N ILE A 111 -25.60 24.21 -9.95
CA ILE A 111 -24.49 25.18 -10.02
C ILE A 111 -24.00 25.53 -8.61
N ALA A 112 -24.90 25.74 -7.66
CA ALA A 112 -24.54 26.00 -6.26
C ALA A 112 -23.79 24.81 -5.63
N ALA A 113 -24.20 23.57 -5.91
CA ALA A 113 -23.49 22.38 -5.43
C ALA A 113 -22.04 22.33 -5.94
N VAL A 114 -21.82 22.58 -7.23
CA VAL A 114 -20.47 22.61 -7.82
C VAL A 114 -19.64 23.79 -7.27
N SER A 115 -20.27 24.95 -7.09
CA SER A 115 -19.63 26.13 -6.49
C SER A 115 -19.19 25.87 -5.05
N ASN A 116 -20.01 25.20 -4.24
CA ASN A 116 -19.68 24.85 -2.86
C ASN A 116 -18.50 23.86 -2.80
N ALA A 117 -18.51 22.85 -3.67
CA ALA A 117 -17.38 21.91 -3.78
C ALA A 117 -16.09 22.62 -4.21
N SER A 118 -16.18 23.61 -5.12
CA SER A 118 -15.02 24.40 -5.57
C SER A 118 -14.51 25.35 -4.47
N ALA A 119 -15.41 25.95 -3.70
CA ALA A 119 -15.06 26.85 -2.60
C ALA A 119 -14.32 26.13 -1.46
N TYR A 120 -14.62 24.84 -1.25
CA TYR A 120 -13.96 24.00 -0.25
C TYR A 120 -12.44 23.96 -0.46
N ALA A 121 -11.99 23.70 -1.69
CA ALA A 121 -10.57 23.62 -2.03
C ALA A 121 -9.82 24.94 -1.73
N ASN A 122 -10.47 26.08 -1.96
CA ASN A 122 -9.85 27.39 -1.81
C ASN A 122 -9.94 27.98 -0.39
N SER A 123 -10.93 27.57 0.41
CA SER A 123 -11.24 28.23 1.69
C SER A 123 -11.10 27.29 2.89
N THR A 124 -11.66 26.09 2.78
CA THR A 124 -11.74 25.16 3.92
C THR A 124 -10.51 24.25 3.99
N LEU A 125 -10.09 23.67 2.86
CA LEU A 125 -8.94 22.77 2.80
C LEU A 125 -7.66 23.42 3.39
N PRO A 126 -7.28 24.68 3.08
CA PRO A 126 -6.10 25.30 3.66
C PRO A 126 -6.16 25.40 5.19
N SER A 127 -7.35 25.59 5.78
CA SER A 127 -7.51 25.65 7.23
C SER A 127 -7.30 24.29 7.91
N ILE A 128 -7.57 23.20 7.19
CA ILE A 128 -7.34 21.82 7.65
C ILE A 128 -5.87 21.42 7.47
N THR A 129 -5.23 21.81 6.35
CA THR A 129 -3.88 21.36 5.99
C THR A 129 -2.76 22.23 6.54
N ALA A 130 -2.99 23.53 6.81
CA ALA A 130 -1.94 24.42 7.35
C ALA A 130 -1.35 23.93 8.69
N PRO A 131 -2.13 23.47 9.68
CA PRO A 131 -1.58 22.92 10.91
C PRO A 131 -0.68 21.68 10.69
N LEU A 132 -0.95 20.88 9.65
CA LEU A 132 -0.14 19.69 9.34
C LEU A 132 1.30 20.04 8.97
N THR A 133 1.54 21.22 8.37
CA THR A 133 2.88 21.61 7.94
C THR A 133 3.84 21.75 9.13
N GLN A 134 3.35 22.24 10.27
CA GLN A 134 4.14 22.37 11.48
C GLN A 134 4.36 21.03 12.18
N LEU A 135 3.43 20.08 12.02
CA LEU A 135 3.46 18.78 12.69
C LEU A 135 4.30 17.75 11.93
N ILE A 136 4.11 17.66 10.61
CA ILE A 136 4.63 16.56 9.79
C ILE A 136 5.28 17.02 8.48
N GLY A 137 5.48 18.33 8.31
CA GLY A 137 6.03 18.89 7.08
C GLY A 137 5.01 19.02 5.95
N LYS A 138 5.48 19.37 4.76
CA LYS A 138 4.63 19.86 3.65
C LYS A 138 4.04 18.77 2.74
N HIS A 139 4.57 17.54 2.76
CA HIS A 139 4.26 16.54 1.73
C HIS A 139 2.79 16.12 1.67
N LEU A 140 2.17 15.83 2.82
CA LEU A 140 0.73 15.49 2.85
C LEU A 140 -0.14 16.66 2.39
N LYS A 141 0.22 17.89 2.78
CA LYS A 141 -0.47 19.11 2.32
C LYS A 141 -0.39 19.23 0.79
N GLU A 142 0.81 19.09 0.21
CA GLU A 142 1.02 19.17 -1.24
C GLU A 142 0.20 18.11 -1.99
N LYS A 143 0.15 16.85 -1.51
CA LYS A 143 -0.66 15.78 -2.12
C LYS A 143 -2.16 16.07 -2.08
N LEU A 144 -2.65 16.60 -0.96
CA LEU A 144 -4.05 16.99 -0.82
C LEU A 144 -4.38 18.17 -1.74
N GLU A 145 -3.53 19.20 -1.77
CA GLU A 145 -3.72 20.35 -2.64
C GLU A 145 -3.72 19.97 -4.13
N ASP A 146 -2.76 19.15 -4.58
CA ASP A 146 -2.70 18.61 -5.96
C ASP A 146 -3.96 17.80 -6.31
N SER A 147 -4.43 16.94 -5.40
CA SER A 147 -5.67 16.19 -5.57
C SER A 147 -6.87 17.12 -5.82
N PHE A 148 -6.96 18.24 -5.09
CA PHE A 148 -8.04 19.21 -5.24
C PHE A 148 -7.85 20.14 -6.44
N GLN A 149 -6.63 20.37 -6.92
CA GLN A 149 -6.39 21.04 -8.20
C GLN A 149 -6.95 20.20 -9.37
N HIS A 150 -6.72 18.88 -9.35
CA HIS A 150 -7.29 17.93 -10.31
C HIS A 150 -8.81 17.91 -10.29
N ILE A 151 -9.40 17.73 -9.12
CA ILE A 151 -10.85 17.78 -8.94
C ILE A 151 -11.39 19.16 -9.37
N GLY A 152 -10.67 20.24 -9.08
CA GLY A 152 -11.01 21.60 -9.47
C GLY A 152 -11.15 21.78 -10.98
N LYS A 153 -10.29 21.15 -11.80
CA LYS A 153 -10.42 21.13 -13.27
C LYS A 153 -11.77 20.53 -13.69
N ALA A 154 -12.19 19.42 -13.08
CA ALA A 154 -13.49 18.80 -13.34
C ALA A 154 -14.67 19.68 -12.92
N LEU A 155 -14.61 20.28 -11.73
CA LEU A 155 -15.66 21.17 -11.22
C LEU A 155 -15.80 22.44 -12.07
N SER A 156 -14.69 22.96 -12.61
CA SER A 156 -14.69 24.10 -13.54
C SER A 156 -15.40 23.75 -14.85
N ALA A 157 -15.10 22.57 -15.42
CA ALA A 157 -15.78 22.06 -16.62
C ALA A 157 -17.30 21.90 -16.38
N LEU A 158 -17.68 21.31 -15.24
CA LEU A 158 -19.09 21.18 -14.83
C LEU A 158 -19.78 22.54 -14.68
N THR A 159 -19.13 23.51 -14.05
CA THR A 159 -19.69 24.87 -13.88
C THR A 159 -19.97 25.53 -15.21
N THR A 160 -19.03 25.42 -16.15
CA THR A 160 -19.15 26.01 -17.49
C THR A 160 -20.32 25.39 -18.24
N ILE A 161 -20.36 24.06 -18.35
CA ILE A 161 -21.39 23.39 -19.14
C ILE A 161 -22.79 23.49 -18.51
N LEU A 162 -22.91 23.52 -17.18
CA LEU A 162 -24.20 23.73 -16.51
C LEU A 162 -24.77 25.14 -16.78
N LYS A 163 -23.92 26.17 -16.86
CA LYS A 163 -24.36 27.53 -17.22
C LYS A 163 -24.78 27.63 -18.69
N ASP A 164 -24.06 26.95 -19.57
CA ASP A 164 -24.43 26.88 -20.99
C ASP A 164 -25.78 26.18 -21.16
N LEU A 165 -25.98 25.04 -20.50
CA LEU A 165 -27.26 24.32 -20.49
C LEU A 165 -28.40 25.15 -19.89
N GLN A 166 -28.16 25.87 -18.79
CA GLN A 166 -29.15 26.78 -18.22
C GLN A 166 -29.55 27.89 -19.23
N THR A 167 -28.57 28.44 -19.93
CA THR A 167 -28.80 29.46 -20.96
C THR A 167 -29.62 28.88 -22.12
N GLY A 168 -29.28 27.67 -22.59
CA GLY A 168 -30.05 26.95 -23.61
C GLY A 168 -31.50 26.70 -23.18
N ALA A 169 -31.73 26.23 -21.95
CA ALA A 169 -33.07 25.99 -21.42
C ALA A 169 -33.90 27.28 -21.33
N ARG A 170 -33.31 28.42 -20.92
CA ARG A 170 -33.97 29.72 -20.92
C ARG A 170 -34.35 30.20 -22.33
N ASN A 171 -33.47 29.98 -23.30
CA ASN A 171 -33.75 30.33 -24.69
C ASN A 171 -34.90 29.49 -25.25
N ALA A 172 -34.95 28.19 -24.93
CA ALA A 172 -36.06 27.31 -25.29
C ALA A 172 -37.41 27.80 -24.72
N LEU A 173 -37.45 28.19 -23.45
CA LEU A 173 -38.63 28.79 -22.82
C LEU A 173 -39.05 30.10 -23.51
N THR A 174 -38.08 30.93 -23.87
CA THR A 174 -38.31 32.21 -24.54
C THR A 174 -38.88 32.01 -25.94
N GLU A 175 -38.35 31.04 -26.70
CA GLU A 175 -38.82 30.68 -28.05
C GLU A 175 -40.23 30.08 -28.02
N ALA A 176 -40.57 29.30 -26.99
CA ALA A 176 -41.93 28.80 -26.80
C ALA A 176 -42.93 29.91 -26.41
N GLY A 177 -42.50 30.94 -25.68
CA GLY A 177 -43.35 32.04 -25.23
C GLY A 177 -44.27 31.68 -24.05
N THR A 178 -45.01 32.66 -23.50
CA THR A 178 -45.70 32.58 -22.20
C THR A 178 -46.78 31.49 -22.08
N ASN A 179 -47.24 30.91 -23.19
CA ASN A 179 -48.22 29.82 -23.24
C ASN A 179 -47.95 28.79 -24.36
N GLY A 180 -46.77 28.83 -25.00
CA GLY A 180 -46.47 27.89 -26.08
C GLY A 180 -45.98 26.55 -25.56
N THR A 181 -46.34 25.48 -26.27
CA THR A 181 -45.82 24.14 -25.99
C THR A 181 -44.36 24.07 -26.44
N ILE A 182 -43.46 23.69 -25.53
CA ILE A 182 -42.07 23.37 -25.91
C ILE A 182 -42.11 22.13 -26.80
N THR A 183 -41.70 22.28 -28.06
CA THR A 183 -41.61 21.17 -29.01
C THR A 183 -40.20 20.59 -29.03
N SER A 184 -40.05 19.37 -29.57
CA SER A 184 -38.74 18.73 -29.79
C SER A 184 -37.81 19.60 -30.65
N THR A 185 -38.37 20.33 -31.62
CA THR A 185 -37.63 21.28 -32.47
C THR A 185 -37.02 22.42 -31.64
N ILE A 186 -37.83 23.06 -30.78
CA ILE A 186 -37.35 24.15 -29.88
C ILE A 186 -36.25 23.65 -28.95
N VAL A 187 -36.41 22.45 -28.38
CA VAL A 187 -35.36 21.82 -27.56
C VAL A 187 -34.09 21.58 -28.37
N SER A 188 -34.19 20.98 -29.55
CA SER A 188 -33.02 20.64 -30.38
C SER A 188 -32.23 21.86 -30.84
N ASN A 189 -32.89 23.01 -31.06
CA ASN A 189 -32.27 24.27 -31.46
C ASN A 189 -31.42 24.89 -30.33
N ASN A 190 -31.91 24.79 -29.09
CA ASN A 190 -31.35 25.51 -27.93
C ASN A 190 -30.53 24.62 -26.98
N LEU A 191 -30.80 23.32 -26.92
CA LEU A 191 -30.11 22.31 -26.11
C LEU A 191 -29.54 21.23 -27.04
N ARG A 192 -28.41 21.57 -27.67
CA ARG A 192 -27.76 20.68 -28.65
C ARG A 192 -27.21 19.44 -27.95
N ARG A 193 -27.24 18.29 -28.64
CA ARG A 193 -26.64 17.01 -28.16
C ARG A 193 -25.15 17.15 -27.76
N SER A 194 -24.43 18.09 -28.36
CA SER A 194 -23.06 18.41 -27.98
C SER A 194 -22.94 18.89 -26.53
N MET A 195 -23.91 19.67 -26.03
CA MET A 195 -23.87 20.18 -24.66
C MET A 195 -24.06 19.06 -23.63
N ILE A 196 -24.94 18.10 -23.93
CA ILE A 196 -25.13 16.90 -23.09
C ILE A 196 -23.87 16.04 -23.07
N THR A 197 -23.20 15.91 -24.23
CA THR A 197 -21.94 15.18 -24.33
C THR A 197 -20.83 15.84 -23.51
N GLU A 198 -20.71 17.16 -23.55
CA GLU A 198 -19.75 17.90 -22.72
C GLU A 198 -20.06 17.76 -21.21
N LEU A 199 -21.34 17.67 -20.81
CA LEU A 199 -21.70 17.39 -19.42
C LEU A 199 -21.28 15.98 -19.00
N VAL A 200 -21.47 14.98 -19.86
CA VAL A 200 -21.00 13.59 -19.63
C VAL A 200 -19.48 13.56 -19.48
N LYS A 201 -18.74 14.23 -20.36
CA LYS A 201 -17.26 14.33 -20.27
C LYS A 201 -16.82 14.98 -18.96
N ALA A 202 -17.48 16.06 -18.53
CA ALA A 202 -17.16 16.73 -17.28
C ALA A 202 -17.43 15.83 -16.04
N LEU A 203 -18.48 15.00 -16.07
CA LEU A 203 -18.75 13.99 -15.04
C LEU A 203 -17.72 12.84 -15.05
N GLN A 204 -17.32 12.38 -16.24
CA GLN A 204 -16.25 11.38 -16.39
C GLN A 204 -14.90 11.93 -15.91
N LEU A 205 -14.61 13.21 -16.15
CA LEU A 205 -13.43 13.90 -15.62
C LEU A 205 -13.47 13.99 -14.09
N LEU A 206 -14.64 14.25 -13.50
CA LEU A 206 -14.81 14.20 -12.04
C LEU A 206 -14.54 12.79 -11.52
N ARG A 207 -15.11 11.76 -12.14
CA ARG A 207 -14.81 10.36 -11.81
C ARG A 207 -13.31 10.04 -11.91
N ALA A 208 -12.63 10.58 -12.92
CA ALA A 208 -11.22 10.32 -13.20
C ALA A 208 -10.25 10.99 -12.22
N THR A 209 -10.66 12.07 -11.57
CA THR A 209 -9.80 12.91 -10.70
C THR A 209 -9.94 12.59 -9.21
N VAL A 210 -10.98 11.88 -8.79
CA VAL A 210 -11.19 11.44 -7.40
C VAL A 210 -10.20 10.37 -6.90
N PRO A 211 -9.71 9.40 -7.71
CA PRO A 211 -8.85 8.33 -7.23
C PRO A 211 -7.57 8.76 -6.51
N VAL A 212 -6.92 9.87 -6.92
CA VAL A 212 -5.72 10.39 -6.24
C VAL A 212 -6.01 10.91 -4.83
N LEU A 213 -7.17 11.54 -4.61
CA LEU A 213 -7.61 11.94 -3.27
C LEU A 213 -7.83 10.70 -2.39
N LYS A 214 -8.51 9.69 -2.95
CA LYS A 214 -8.74 8.42 -2.25
C LYS A 214 -7.43 7.74 -1.87
N TYR A 215 -6.49 7.64 -2.80
CA TYR A 215 -5.17 7.09 -2.52
C TYR A 215 -4.44 7.87 -1.41
N THR A 216 -4.47 9.20 -1.46
CA THR A 216 -3.83 10.05 -0.45
C THR A 216 -4.43 9.83 0.94
N VAL A 217 -5.75 9.68 1.03
CA VAL A 217 -6.46 9.34 2.27
C VAL A 217 -6.06 7.94 2.76
N ASP A 218 -6.22 6.93 1.90
CA ASP A 218 -6.00 5.51 2.24
C ASP A 218 -4.54 5.26 2.68
N SER A 219 -3.56 5.73 1.90
CA SER A 219 -2.13 5.55 2.21
C SER A 219 -1.68 6.29 3.47
N THR A 220 -2.31 7.42 3.81
CA THR A 220 -2.01 8.14 5.06
C THR A 220 -2.60 7.40 6.26
N VAL A 221 -3.82 6.88 6.15
CA VAL A 221 -4.43 6.05 7.21
C VAL A 221 -3.63 4.76 7.41
N GLU A 222 -3.17 4.13 6.34
CA GLU A 222 -2.28 2.96 6.41
C GLU A 222 -0.97 3.31 7.14
N GLY A 223 -0.33 4.44 6.80
CA GLY A 223 0.85 4.92 7.52
C GLY A 223 0.60 5.13 9.01
N ILE A 224 -0.58 5.65 9.39
CA ILE A 224 -1.00 5.79 10.79
C ILE A 224 -1.20 4.43 11.45
N ALA A 225 -1.79 3.45 10.74
CA ALA A 225 -1.98 2.09 11.25
C ALA A 225 -0.65 1.38 11.54
N ILE A 226 0.31 1.50 10.62
CA ILE A 226 1.66 0.97 10.77
C ILE A 226 2.36 1.66 11.96
N ALA A 227 2.26 2.99 12.07
CA ALA A 227 2.82 3.76 13.18
C ALA A 227 2.21 3.34 14.54
N ASP A 228 0.89 3.20 14.61
CA ASP A 228 0.16 2.78 15.81
C ASP A 228 0.61 1.40 16.29
N GLN A 229 0.68 0.43 15.37
CA GLN A 229 1.17 -0.92 15.69
C GLN A 229 2.63 -0.90 16.14
N TYR A 230 3.49 -0.16 15.44
CA TYR A 230 4.89 -0.02 15.80
C TYR A 230 5.08 0.56 17.21
N LEU A 231 4.33 1.58 17.59
CA LEU A 231 4.43 2.19 18.92
C LEU A 231 3.95 1.25 20.03
N LEU A 232 2.93 0.41 19.77
CA LEU A 232 2.53 -0.65 20.70
C LEU A 232 3.63 -1.69 20.88
N ASP A 233 4.19 -2.18 19.78
CA ASP A 233 5.27 -3.19 19.81
C ASP A 233 6.51 -2.62 20.51
N LEU A 234 6.84 -1.36 20.23
CA LEU A 234 7.95 -0.64 20.85
C LEU A 234 7.70 -0.45 22.36
N SER A 235 6.47 -0.08 22.76
CA SER A 235 6.10 0.05 24.17
C SER A 235 6.17 -1.28 24.91
N ALA A 236 5.74 -2.38 24.28
CA ALA A 236 5.87 -3.72 24.83
C ALA A 236 7.35 -4.10 24.98
N LYS A 237 8.19 -3.76 23.99
CA LYS A 237 9.63 -3.97 24.07
C LYS A 237 10.26 -3.17 25.21
N VAL A 238 9.91 -1.89 25.36
CA VAL A 238 10.34 -1.04 26.48
C VAL A 238 9.88 -1.60 27.83
N ALA A 239 8.66 -2.13 27.93
CA ALA A 239 8.20 -2.77 29.16
C ALA A 239 9.03 -4.03 29.49
N SER A 240 9.33 -4.85 28.49
CA SER A 240 10.21 -6.02 28.63
C SER A 240 11.64 -5.61 29.04
N THR A 241 12.17 -4.57 28.40
CA THR A 241 13.47 -3.93 28.67
C THR A 241 13.62 -3.57 30.14
N VAL A 242 12.66 -2.82 30.65
CA VAL A 242 12.64 -2.37 32.05
C VAL A 242 12.37 -3.55 32.99
N GLY A 243 11.59 -4.54 32.57
CA GLY A 243 11.30 -5.75 33.32
C GLY A 243 12.55 -6.59 33.63
N GLU A 244 13.56 -6.57 32.76
CA GLU A 244 14.82 -7.30 32.96
C GLU A 244 15.57 -6.91 34.23
N LYS A 245 15.33 -5.71 34.79
CA LYS A 245 15.93 -5.30 36.07
C LYS A 245 15.72 -6.32 37.19
N SER A 246 14.57 -7.01 37.18
CA SER A 246 14.22 -8.02 38.19
C SER A 246 15.05 -9.30 38.06
N SER A 247 15.27 -9.76 36.83
CA SER A 247 16.16 -10.89 36.53
C SER A 247 17.60 -10.57 36.92
N ILE A 248 18.08 -9.36 36.60
CA ILE A 248 19.44 -8.93 36.92
C ILE A 248 19.64 -8.79 38.43
N ALA A 249 18.65 -8.22 39.14
CA ALA A 249 18.66 -8.14 40.60
C ALA A 249 18.66 -9.55 41.24
N ALA A 250 17.91 -10.51 40.69
CA ALA A 250 17.87 -11.87 41.20
C ALA A 250 19.22 -12.61 41.04
N ASP A 251 19.93 -12.42 39.93
CA ASP A 251 21.26 -13.01 39.72
C ASP A 251 22.27 -12.49 40.74
N LEU A 252 22.20 -11.20 41.08
CA LEU A 252 23.03 -10.55 42.09
C LEU A 252 22.64 -10.96 43.52
N ASP A 253 21.34 -11.10 43.79
CA ASP A 253 20.83 -11.58 45.08
C ASP A 253 21.31 -13.02 45.37
N GLY A 254 21.37 -13.88 44.35
CA GLY A 254 21.87 -15.24 44.48
C GLY A 254 23.31 -15.31 45.02
N ILE A 255 24.23 -14.51 44.48
CA ILE A 255 25.62 -14.48 44.97
C ILE A 255 25.73 -13.82 46.35
N ILE A 256 24.94 -12.77 46.61
CA ILE A 256 24.85 -12.11 47.92
C ILE A 256 24.42 -13.10 49.01
N GLN A 257 23.35 -13.87 48.77
CA GLN A 257 22.89 -14.90 49.70
C GLN A 257 23.96 -15.97 49.93
N THR A 258 24.70 -16.34 48.89
CA THR A 258 25.77 -17.33 48.99
C THR A 258 26.93 -16.82 49.87
N ILE A 259 27.36 -15.57 49.71
CA ILE A 259 28.40 -14.94 50.56
C ILE A 259 27.92 -14.88 52.01
N ASN A 260 26.70 -14.40 52.25
CA ASN A 260 26.15 -14.33 53.60
C ASN A 260 26.03 -15.71 54.25
N GLY A 261 25.65 -16.73 53.47
CA GLY A 261 25.62 -18.13 53.89
C GLY A 261 26.99 -18.64 54.32
N THR A 262 28.05 -18.42 53.53
CA THR A 262 29.42 -18.78 53.88
C THR A 262 29.83 -18.17 55.24
N ILE A 263 29.63 -16.86 55.41
CA ILE A 263 29.99 -16.17 56.66
C ILE A 263 29.21 -16.70 57.85
N THR A 264 27.88 -16.84 57.71
CA THR A 264 27.00 -17.28 58.80
C THR A 264 27.27 -18.72 59.21
N ASN A 265 27.51 -19.61 58.24
CA ASN A 265 27.77 -21.02 58.52
C ASN A 265 29.12 -21.22 59.21
N THR A 266 30.19 -20.57 58.73
CA THR A 266 31.52 -20.72 59.34
C THR A 266 31.56 -20.08 60.73
N THR A 267 30.97 -18.90 60.93
CA THR A 267 30.90 -18.29 62.27
C THR A 267 30.08 -19.11 63.26
N THR A 268 29.01 -19.78 62.82
CA THR A 268 28.24 -20.72 63.66
C THR A 268 29.06 -21.97 64.03
N HIS A 269 29.89 -22.46 63.11
CA HIS A 269 30.78 -23.58 63.37
C HIS A 269 31.83 -23.21 64.42
N ILE A 270 32.51 -22.06 64.25
CA ILE A 270 33.49 -21.52 65.20
C ILE A 270 32.87 -21.35 66.60
N ASP A 271 31.68 -20.75 66.68
CA ASP A 271 30.94 -20.57 67.95
C ASP A 271 30.68 -21.91 68.66
N THR A 272 30.28 -22.94 67.89
CA THR A 272 30.01 -24.28 68.42
C THR A 272 31.27 -24.93 68.99
N GLU A 273 32.39 -24.81 68.28
CA GLU A 273 33.66 -25.40 68.72
C GLU A 273 34.28 -24.67 69.90
N LEU A 274 34.20 -23.33 69.94
CA LEU A 274 34.62 -22.53 71.09
C LEU A 274 33.81 -22.89 72.34
N SER A 275 32.49 -23.07 72.21
CA SER A 275 31.64 -23.55 73.31
C SER A 275 32.01 -24.96 73.78
N GLN A 276 32.36 -25.86 72.86
CA GLN A 276 32.87 -27.19 73.21
C GLN A 276 34.23 -27.12 73.91
N LEU A 277 35.15 -26.29 73.42
CA LEU A 277 36.47 -26.07 74.00
C LEU A 277 36.36 -25.53 75.43
N LYS A 278 35.46 -24.57 75.67
CA LYS A 278 35.16 -24.01 77.00
C LYS A 278 34.55 -25.05 77.96
N ALA A 279 33.65 -25.90 77.45
CA ALA A 279 33.10 -27.00 78.23
C ALA A 279 34.17 -28.05 78.58
N ASN A 280 35.02 -28.41 77.62
CA ASN A 280 36.13 -29.35 77.79
C ASN A 280 37.16 -28.80 78.79
N PHE A 281 37.51 -27.51 78.71
CA PHE A 281 38.38 -26.86 79.69
C PHE A 281 37.87 -27.00 81.11
N SER A 282 36.57 -26.80 81.32
CA SER A 282 35.94 -26.94 82.65
C SER A 282 36.02 -28.37 83.20
N ALA A 283 36.18 -29.38 82.34
CA ALA A 283 36.38 -30.77 82.74
C ALA A 283 37.85 -31.12 83.08
N LEU A 284 38.82 -30.29 82.71
CA LEU A 284 40.24 -30.46 83.01
C LEU A 284 40.57 -29.92 84.41
N THR A 285 40.33 -30.73 85.44
CA THR A 285 40.32 -30.30 86.85
C THR A 285 41.63 -29.73 87.41
N ASN A 286 42.81 -30.13 86.91
CA ASN A 286 44.08 -29.59 87.42
C ASN A 286 44.31 -28.17 86.90
N VAL A 287 44.10 -27.93 85.60
CA VAL A 287 44.29 -26.60 84.98
C VAL A 287 43.15 -25.63 85.32
N ALA A 288 41.90 -26.10 85.42
CA ALA A 288 40.75 -25.26 85.76
C ALA A 288 40.84 -24.69 87.19
N ASN A 289 41.43 -25.45 88.13
CA ASN A 289 41.62 -25.03 89.53
C ASN A 289 42.97 -24.31 89.79
N SER A 290 43.82 -24.15 88.77
CA SER A 290 45.11 -23.45 88.88
C SER A 290 44.92 -21.94 89.10
N THR A 291 46.00 -21.24 89.51
CA THR A 291 45.96 -19.80 89.76
C THR A 291 45.56 -18.99 88.51
N ASN A 292 45.86 -19.49 87.31
CA ASN A 292 45.50 -18.86 86.03
C ASN A 292 44.27 -19.50 85.35
N GLY A 293 43.63 -20.51 85.95
CA GLY A 293 42.49 -21.20 85.35
C GLY A 293 41.31 -20.28 85.04
N THR A 294 41.00 -19.34 85.95
CA THR A 294 39.94 -18.33 85.72
C THR A 294 40.28 -17.37 84.58
N LYS A 295 41.56 -17.03 84.37
CA LYS A 295 41.98 -16.17 83.27
C LYS A 295 41.76 -16.84 81.91
N ILE A 296 42.11 -18.13 81.78
CA ILE A 296 41.86 -18.89 80.55
C ILE A 296 40.36 -19.08 80.31
N LEU A 297 39.56 -19.29 81.36
CA LEU A 297 38.10 -19.36 81.21
C LEU A 297 37.49 -18.04 80.70
N THR A 298 37.94 -16.91 81.23
CA THR A 298 37.54 -15.58 80.74
C THR A 298 37.93 -15.42 79.27
N LEU A 299 39.17 -15.73 78.94
CA LEU A 299 39.68 -15.64 77.57
C LEU A 299 38.87 -16.47 76.56
N LEU A 300 38.54 -17.72 76.89
CA LEU A 300 37.67 -18.55 76.04
C LEU A 300 36.27 -17.94 75.87
N GLY A 301 35.78 -17.21 76.88
CA GLY A 301 34.57 -16.40 76.77
C GLY A 301 34.73 -15.16 75.89
N ASP A 302 35.92 -14.56 75.84
CA ASP A 302 36.24 -13.41 74.99
C ASP A 302 36.27 -13.81 73.51
N TYR A 303 36.83 -14.99 73.16
CA TYR A 303 36.69 -15.58 71.82
C TYR A 303 35.21 -15.73 71.37
N GLU A 304 34.35 -16.29 72.22
CA GLU A 304 32.90 -16.39 71.94
C GLU A 304 32.25 -15.00 71.79
N ALA A 305 32.66 -14.03 72.61
CA ALA A 305 32.16 -12.67 72.55
C ALA A 305 32.51 -11.98 71.23
N ASN A 306 33.72 -12.18 70.69
CA ASN A 306 34.13 -11.64 69.39
C ASN A 306 33.27 -12.17 68.24
N VAL A 307 32.94 -13.47 68.24
CA VAL A 307 32.03 -14.08 67.25
C VAL A 307 30.61 -13.49 67.38
N SER A 308 30.16 -13.22 68.61
CA SER A 308 28.87 -12.59 68.88
C SER A 308 28.82 -11.12 68.45
N ASP A 309 29.91 -10.35 68.63
CA ASP A 309 29.98 -8.95 68.19
C ASP A 309 29.85 -8.82 66.67
N LEU A 310 30.48 -9.71 65.90
CA LEU A 310 30.33 -9.74 64.45
C LEU A 310 28.89 -10.05 64.01
N ARG A 311 28.22 -11.04 64.65
CA ARG A 311 26.82 -11.38 64.35
C ARG A 311 25.86 -10.23 64.64
N ASN A 312 26.16 -9.44 65.67
CA ASN A 312 25.31 -8.34 66.14
C ASN A 312 25.72 -6.96 65.58
N LYS A 313 26.72 -6.90 64.68
CA LYS A 313 27.19 -5.65 64.08
C LYS A 313 26.06 -4.93 63.34
N THR A 314 26.04 -3.60 63.45
CA THR A 314 25.04 -2.74 62.79
C THR A 314 25.75 -1.73 61.88
N PRO A 315 25.45 -1.68 60.57
CA PRO A 315 24.52 -2.55 59.84
C PRO A 315 25.01 -4.00 59.76
N SER A 316 24.09 -4.97 59.68
CA SER A 316 24.46 -6.38 59.52
C SER A 316 25.13 -6.62 58.17
N ILE A 317 25.93 -7.69 58.06
CA ILE A 317 26.59 -8.08 56.81
C ILE A 317 25.58 -8.27 55.67
N GLN A 318 24.44 -8.91 55.93
CA GLN A 318 23.35 -9.03 54.95
C GLN A 318 22.82 -7.65 54.49
N THR A 319 22.70 -6.69 55.40
CA THR A 319 22.24 -5.33 55.05
C THR A 319 23.26 -4.62 54.17
N ILE A 320 24.55 -4.77 54.49
CA ILE A 320 25.65 -4.23 53.67
C ILE A 320 25.59 -4.85 52.27
N LEU A 321 25.50 -6.17 52.16
CA LEU A 321 25.44 -6.86 50.86
C LEU A 321 24.19 -6.47 50.04
N ASN A 322 23.01 -6.37 50.68
CA ASN A 322 21.76 -5.97 50.00
C ASN A 322 21.81 -4.56 49.40
N ASN A 323 22.66 -3.68 49.92
CA ASN A 323 22.86 -2.34 49.36
C ASN A 323 23.42 -2.38 47.93
N LEU A 324 24.07 -3.47 47.53
CA LEU A 324 24.58 -3.65 46.16
C LEU A 324 23.44 -3.90 45.16
N THR A 325 22.48 -4.76 45.52
CA THR A 325 21.27 -5.01 44.71
C THR A 325 20.48 -3.74 44.48
N GLN A 326 20.32 -2.92 45.52
CA GLN A 326 19.60 -1.65 45.41
C GLN A 326 20.31 -0.68 44.46
N SER A 327 21.64 -0.58 44.51
CA SER A 327 22.38 0.31 43.62
C SER A 327 22.27 -0.08 42.15
N VAL A 328 22.19 -1.36 41.80
CA VAL A 328 21.93 -1.80 40.40
C VAL A 328 20.51 -1.45 39.95
N ILE A 329 19.52 -1.58 40.84
CA ILE A 329 18.14 -1.17 40.57
C ILE A 329 18.04 0.34 40.35
N ASP A 330 18.78 1.12 41.15
CA ASP A 330 18.78 2.59 41.08
C ASP A 330 19.33 3.10 39.74
N VAL A 331 20.29 2.41 39.11
CA VAL A 331 20.78 2.81 37.78
C VAL A 331 19.70 2.65 36.69
N TYR A 332 18.89 1.59 36.75
CA TYR A 332 17.75 1.46 35.83
C TYR A 332 16.75 2.60 35.97
N ALA A 333 16.61 3.16 37.19
CA ALA A 333 15.78 4.34 37.42
C ALA A 333 16.39 5.60 36.78
N ILE A 334 17.72 5.73 36.73
CA ILE A 334 18.44 6.82 36.04
C ILE A 334 18.30 6.70 34.52
N ALA A 335 18.26 5.48 33.97
CA ALA A 335 18.05 5.23 32.54
C ALA A 335 16.57 5.37 32.09
N SER A 336 15.63 5.48 33.04
CA SER A 336 14.19 5.63 32.79
C SER A 336 13.82 6.66 31.71
N PRO A 337 14.45 7.86 31.65
CA PRO A 337 14.20 8.87 30.62
C PRO A 337 14.42 8.39 29.17
N LEU A 338 15.36 7.46 28.93
CA LEU A 338 15.66 6.92 27.60
C LEU A 338 14.53 6.06 27.02
N PHE A 339 13.59 5.66 27.88
CA PHE A 339 12.47 4.79 27.55
C PHE A 339 11.15 5.54 27.35
N PHE A 340 11.15 6.88 27.48
CA PHE A 340 9.99 7.70 27.19
C PHE A 340 9.85 7.88 25.68
N LEU A 341 9.01 7.01 25.09
CA LEU A 341 8.74 7.01 23.65
C LEU A 341 8.15 8.34 23.14
N GLN A 342 7.44 9.07 24.00
CA GLN A 342 6.79 10.34 23.67
C GLN A 342 7.79 11.49 23.46
N ASP A 343 8.96 11.43 24.07
CA ASP A 343 10.00 12.48 23.99
C ASP A 343 11.20 12.06 23.11
N SER A 344 11.11 10.90 22.46
CA SER A 344 12.20 10.36 21.65
C SER A 344 12.24 11.00 20.26
N TYR A 345 13.29 11.78 19.99
CA TYR A 345 13.54 12.38 18.67
C TYR A 345 13.61 11.36 17.52
N VAL A 346 14.09 10.14 17.80
CA VAL A 346 14.20 9.09 16.78
C VAL A 346 12.83 8.49 16.46
N VAL A 347 12.00 8.26 17.49
CA VAL A 347 10.62 7.79 17.31
C VAL A 347 9.82 8.85 16.56
N ASP A 348 9.91 10.11 17.01
CA ASP A 348 9.24 11.24 16.36
C ASP A 348 9.65 11.35 14.88
N ALA A 349 10.94 11.32 14.56
CA ALA A 349 11.41 11.38 13.18
C ALA A 349 10.90 10.21 12.31
N LEU A 350 10.87 8.99 12.84
CA LEU A 350 10.37 7.80 12.13
C LEU A 350 8.86 7.88 11.88
N ILE A 351 8.08 8.18 12.93
CA ILE A 351 6.63 8.26 12.83
C ILE A 351 6.21 9.43 11.95
N THR A 352 6.81 10.59 12.15
CA THR A 352 6.55 11.79 11.34
C THR A 352 6.87 11.54 9.87
N THR A 353 8.02 10.92 9.55
CA THR A 353 8.37 10.59 8.15
C THR A 353 7.33 9.66 7.51
N LEU A 354 6.87 8.64 8.25
CA LEU A 354 5.88 7.68 7.76
C LEU A 354 4.52 8.34 7.48
N ILE A 355 3.97 9.07 8.45
CA ILE A 355 2.62 9.67 8.34
C ILE A 355 2.60 10.96 7.50
N ALA A 356 3.77 11.60 7.28
CA ALA A 356 3.92 12.70 6.33
C ALA A 356 3.63 12.28 4.88
N ASN A 357 3.64 10.97 4.61
CA ASN A 357 3.41 10.42 3.28
C ASN A 357 4.40 11.03 2.24
N ALA A 358 5.65 11.21 2.67
CA ALA A 358 6.74 11.79 1.88
C ALA A 358 7.29 10.82 0.81
N ASP A 359 8.25 11.27 0.00
CA ASP A 359 8.95 10.39 -0.94
C ASP A 359 9.75 9.31 -0.19
N TYR A 360 9.59 8.06 -0.61
CA TYR A 360 10.20 6.89 0.06
C TYR A 360 9.89 6.76 1.55
N SER A 361 8.81 7.37 2.08
CA SER A 361 8.52 7.39 3.52
C SER A 361 8.46 5.99 4.13
N GLN A 362 7.70 5.09 3.53
CA GLN A 362 7.57 3.70 3.96
C GLN A 362 8.91 2.95 3.81
N TYR A 363 9.62 3.08 2.69
CA TYR A 363 10.94 2.47 2.50
C TYR A 363 11.92 2.89 3.60
N CYS A 364 12.00 4.19 3.91
CA CYS A 364 12.82 4.71 5.00
C CYS A 364 12.36 4.18 6.36
N PHE A 365 11.06 4.12 6.62
CA PHE A 365 10.54 3.55 7.87
C PHE A 365 10.97 2.08 8.04
N PHE A 366 10.71 1.20 7.06
CA PHE A 366 11.12 -0.21 7.13
C PHE A 366 12.64 -0.40 7.20
N LYS A 367 13.40 0.54 6.66
CA LYS A 367 14.87 0.55 6.73
C LYS A 367 15.44 0.83 8.12
N TYR A 368 14.70 1.53 8.98
CA TYR A 368 15.22 2.00 10.28
C TYR A 368 14.39 1.59 11.49
N LYS A 369 13.11 1.20 11.32
CA LYS A 369 12.19 0.88 12.43
C LYS A 369 12.76 -0.17 13.40
N ASP A 370 13.40 -1.20 12.85
CA ASP A 370 13.93 -2.33 13.63
C ASP A 370 15.30 -2.02 14.23
N PHE A 371 15.97 -0.97 13.77
CA PHE A 371 17.18 -0.49 14.41
C PHE A 371 16.89 0.02 15.82
N LEU A 372 15.75 0.67 16.06
CA LEU A 372 15.39 1.13 17.41
C LEU A 372 15.06 -0.03 18.35
N PHE A 373 14.38 -1.07 17.87
CA PHE A 373 14.20 -2.31 18.63
C PHE A 373 15.55 -2.90 19.02
N THR A 374 16.47 -2.92 18.07
CA THR A 374 17.84 -3.37 18.23
C THR A 374 18.65 -2.47 19.20
N MET A 375 18.39 -1.16 19.23
CA MET A 375 18.99 -0.23 20.19
C MET A 375 18.46 -0.41 21.61
N LEU A 376 17.15 -0.54 21.79
CA LEU A 376 16.55 -0.85 23.10
C LEU A 376 17.03 -2.18 23.61
N GLU A 377 17.20 -3.12 22.67
CA GLU A 377 17.94 -4.32 22.93
C GLU A 377 19.29 -3.93 23.56
N THR A 378 20.18 -3.15 22.96
CA THR A 378 21.46 -2.75 23.59
C THR A 378 21.56 -2.64 25.09
N VAL A 379 20.65 -1.85 25.65
CA VAL A 379 20.78 -1.39 27.00
C VAL A 379 20.81 -2.53 28.02
N SER A 380 20.11 -3.66 27.82
CA SER A 380 20.17 -4.74 28.82
C SER A 380 20.94 -6.01 28.57
N ILE A 381 21.67 -6.13 27.46
CA ILE A 381 22.84 -7.00 27.38
C ILE A 381 24.01 -6.32 28.02
N ASP A 382 24.24 -5.03 27.76
CA ASP A 382 25.34 -4.31 28.39
C ASP A 382 25.20 -4.31 29.91
N ALA A 383 23.98 -4.06 30.40
CA ALA A 383 23.68 -4.16 31.82
C ALA A 383 23.92 -5.58 32.37
N ARG A 384 23.52 -6.62 31.64
CA ARG A 384 23.76 -8.02 32.05
C ARG A 384 25.22 -8.41 31.98
N GLU A 385 26.00 -7.93 31.01
CA GLU A 385 27.43 -8.18 30.94
C GLU A 385 28.15 -7.58 32.16
N CYS A 386 27.77 -6.36 32.54
CA CYS A 386 28.29 -5.73 33.74
C CYS A 386 27.99 -6.55 35.00
N VAL A 387 26.75 -7.02 35.16
CA VAL A 387 26.38 -7.85 36.32
C VAL A 387 27.02 -9.23 36.26
N ASP A 388 27.15 -9.85 35.09
CA ASP A 388 27.84 -11.14 34.94
C ASP A 388 29.32 -11.04 35.36
N LYS A 389 29.99 -9.92 35.03
CA LYS A 389 31.35 -9.62 35.49
C LYS A 389 31.40 -9.44 37.01
N GLU A 390 30.43 -8.71 37.56
CA GLU A 390 30.39 -8.42 38.99
C GLU A 390 30.10 -9.67 39.83
N VAL A 391 29.13 -10.49 39.43
CA VAL A 391 28.83 -11.78 40.08
C VAL A 391 30.06 -12.66 40.13
N ARG A 392 30.88 -12.66 39.07
CA ARG A 392 32.13 -13.41 39.06
C ARG A 392 33.19 -12.84 40.00
N ARG A 393 33.31 -11.51 40.09
CA ARG A 393 34.20 -10.82 41.05
C ARG A 393 33.82 -11.19 42.48
N LEU A 394 32.52 -11.15 42.78
CA LEU A 394 31.95 -11.52 44.08
C LEU A 394 32.13 -13.01 44.42
N GLU A 395 32.13 -13.89 43.42
CA GLU A 395 32.43 -15.31 43.64
C GLU A 395 33.89 -15.53 44.09
N TYR A 396 34.86 -14.82 43.48
CA TYR A 396 36.24 -14.85 43.97
C TYR A 396 36.37 -14.26 45.37
N PHE A 397 35.62 -13.19 45.64
CA PHE A 397 35.57 -12.58 46.96
C PHE A 397 35.01 -13.55 48.01
N ARG A 398 33.94 -14.30 47.69
CA ARG A 398 33.38 -15.35 48.54
C ARG A 398 34.43 -16.38 48.95
N VAL A 399 35.18 -16.91 47.98
CA VAL A 399 36.23 -17.91 48.24
C VAL A 399 37.31 -17.32 49.15
N THR A 400 37.70 -16.07 48.92
CA THR A 400 38.69 -15.37 49.75
C THR A 400 38.20 -15.20 51.19
N ILE A 401 36.94 -14.80 51.38
CA ILE A 401 36.30 -14.74 52.70
C ILE A 401 36.31 -16.11 53.38
N GLY A 402 35.95 -17.18 52.66
CA GLY A 402 35.97 -18.54 53.19
C GLY A 402 37.35 -18.90 53.75
N LEU A 403 38.42 -18.64 52.98
CA LEU A 403 39.79 -18.89 53.42
C LEU A 403 40.20 -18.06 54.64
N ILE A 404 39.80 -16.78 54.70
CA ILE A 404 40.07 -15.92 55.87
C ILE A 404 39.36 -16.48 57.11
N LEU A 405 38.10 -16.92 56.97
CA LEU A 405 37.34 -17.48 58.07
C LEU A 405 37.87 -18.86 58.50
N ASP A 406 38.34 -19.69 57.57
CA ASP A 406 38.96 -20.98 57.89
C ASP A 406 40.31 -20.79 58.62
N LEU A 407 41.05 -19.72 58.33
CA LEU A 407 42.29 -19.40 59.05
C LEU A 407 42.07 -19.16 60.55
N LEU A 408 40.89 -18.68 60.93
CA LEU A 408 40.54 -18.43 62.34
C LEU A 408 40.45 -19.71 63.18
N PHE A 409 40.27 -20.88 62.54
CA PHE A 409 40.27 -22.18 63.23
C PHE A 409 41.62 -22.46 63.88
N PHE A 410 42.72 -22.10 63.20
CA PHE A 410 44.08 -22.30 63.71
C PHE A 410 44.37 -21.48 64.97
N ASP A 411 43.64 -20.39 65.21
CA ASP A 411 43.83 -19.54 66.39
C ASP A 411 43.27 -20.18 67.68
N TYR A 412 42.49 -21.27 67.59
CA TYR A 412 41.97 -21.94 68.79
C TYR A 412 42.04 -23.46 68.78
N GLU A 413 42.34 -24.13 67.66
CA GLU A 413 42.31 -25.60 67.56
C GLU A 413 43.25 -26.30 68.56
N ASP A 414 44.44 -25.74 68.78
CA ASP A 414 45.49 -26.36 69.61
C ASP A 414 45.29 -26.12 71.11
N ILE A 415 44.43 -25.16 71.47
CA ILE A 415 44.22 -24.74 72.87
C ILE A 415 43.81 -25.95 73.71
N GLY A 416 42.93 -26.82 73.20
CA GLY A 416 42.49 -28.01 73.93
C GLY A 416 43.61 -29.02 74.16
N GLY A 417 44.48 -29.21 73.18
CA GLY A 417 45.63 -30.13 73.26
C GLY A 417 46.66 -29.64 74.27
N ASP A 418 47.04 -28.38 74.17
CA ASP A 418 48.00 -27.73 75.07
C ASP A 418 47.52 -27.71 76.53
N LEU A 419 46.23 -27.42 76.75
CA LEU A 419 45.63 -27.46 78.09
C LEU A 419 45.58 -28.89 78.65
N THR A 420 45.38 -29.90 77.79
CA THR A 420 45.43 -31.31 78.21
C THR A 420 46.84 -31.70 78.66
N VAL A 421 47.88 -31.21 77.97
CA VAL A 421 49.28 -31.43 78.37
C VAL A 421 49.57 -30.80 79.73
N CYS A 422 49.21 -29.53 79.94
CA CYS A 422 49.39 -28.90 81.26
C CYS A 422 48.59 -29.64 82.35
N ASN A 423 47.38 -30.13 82.05
CA ASN A 423 46.56 -30.86 83.01
C ASN A 423 47.19 -32.17 83.50
N GLY A 424 48.13 -32.76 82.76
CA GLY A 424 48.92 -33.92 83.19
C GLY A 424 50.01 -33.61 84.23
N ILE A 425 50.32 -32.34 84.49
CA ILE A 425 51.39 -31.93 85.41
C ILE A 425 50.91 -31.96 86.86
N SER A 426 51.50 -32.84 87.68
CA SER A 426 51.11 -33.00 89.09
C SER A 426 51.82 -32.03 90.05
N ASN A 427 52.93 -31.42 89.61
CA ASN A 427 53.67 -30.43 90.41
C ASN A 427 53.04 -29.04 90.23
N THR A 428 52.59 -28.43 91.34
CA THR A 428 51.85 -27.16 91.32
C THR A 428 52.66 -25.98 90.79
N ALA A 429 53.97 -25.90 91.05
CA ALA A 429 54.81 -24.81 90.53
C ALA A 429 54.99 -24.92 89.00
N ASN A 430 55.23 -26.14 88.49
CA ASN A 430 55.38 -26.38 87.06
C ASN A 430 54.05 -26.24 86.30
N LEU A 431 52.92 -26.60 86.93
CA LEU A 431 51.58 -26.40 86.40
C LEU A 431 51.27 -24.91 86.26
N ASP A 432 51.54 -24.11 87.30
CA ASP A 432 51.33 -22.66 87.25
C ASP A 432 52.27 -21.97 86.24
N GLU A 433 53.50 -22.46 86.06
CA GLU A 433 54.41 -21.99 85.00
C GLU A 433 53.86 -22.32 83.59
N CYS A 434 53.41 -23.56 83.36
CA CYS A 434 52.76 -24.00 82.12
C CYS A 434 51.55 -23.11 81.78
N MET A 435 50.66 -22.92 82.75
CA MET A 435 49.45 -22.12 82.60
C MET A 435 49.74 -20.63 82.43
N THR A 436 50.78 -20.09 83.07
CA THR A 436 51.20 -18.68 82.87
C THR A 436 51.72 -18.46 81.46
N SER A 437 52.52 -19.40 80.93
CA SER A 437 53.04 -19.32 79.57
C SER A 437 51.92 -19.39 78.52
N LEU A 438 51.00 -20.36 78.66
CA LEU A 438 49.87 -20.50 77.75
C LEU A 438 48.92 -19.29 77.82
N ALA A 439 48.58 -18.81 79.02
CA ALA A 439 47.71 -17.64 79.17
C ALA A 439 48.30 -16.39 78.49
N SER A 440 49.62 -16.19 78.55
CA SER A 440 50.26 -15.05 77.86
C SER A 440 50.24 -15.18 76.33
N ILE A 441 50.25 -16.39 75.79
CA ILE A 441 50.19 -16.63 74.34
C ILE A 441 48.76 -16.43 73.86
N TYR A 442 47.80 -17.07 74.52
CA TYR A 442 46.40 -17.05 74.08
C TYR A 442 45.74 -15.69 74.21
N VAL A 443 46.15 -14.83 75.15
CA VAL A 443 45.68 -13.43 75.20
C VAL A 443 46.02 -12.69 73.90
N LYS A 444 47.25 -12.84 73.40
CA LYS A 444 47.65 -12.20 72.13
C LYS A 444 46.94 -12.79 70.92
N LEU A 445 46.66 -14.09 70.99
CA LEU A 445 45.96 -14.82 69.94
C LEU A 445 44.48 -14.41 69.87
N GLU A 446 43.86 -14.15 71.03
CA GLU A 446 42.47 -13.65 71.12
C GLU A 446 42.36 -12.21 70.60
N GLU A 447 43.30 -11.35 70.98
CA GLU A 447 43.38 -9.99 70.43
C GLU A 447 43.47 -10.02 68.89
N ALA A 448 44.34 -10.88 68.35
CA ALA A 448 44.49 -11.06 66.91
C ALA A 448 43.22 -11.63 66.23
N PHE A 449 42.54 -12.57 66.89
CA PHE A 449 41.29 -13.17 66.44
C PHE A 449 40.15 -12.13 66.37
N GLY A 450 40.03 -11.27 67.38
CA GLY A 450 39.09 -10.15 67.38
C GLY A 450 39.39 -9.11 66.29
N GLU A 451 40.67 -8.77 66.09
CA GLU A 451 41.11 -7.87 65.01
C GLU A 451 40.78 -8.43 63.61
N MET A 452 40.93 -9.74 63.39
CA MET A 452 40.58 -10.37 62.11
C MET A 452 39.08 -10.27 61.79
N PHE A 453 38.18 -10.40 62.78
CA PHE A 453 36.75 -10.24 62.54
C PHE A 453 36.37 -8.79 62.20
N ALA A 454 37.00 -7.81 62.86
CA ALA A 454 36.82 -6.40 62.53
C ALA A 454 37.32 -6.11 61.10
N LEU A 455 38.49 -6.62 60.74
CA LEU A 455 39.05 -6.50 59.40
C LEU A 455 38.18 -7.18 58.34
N GLY A 456 37.63 -8.36 58.63
CA GLY A 456 36.73 -9.08 57.74
C GLY A 456 35.45 -8.29 57.45
N TYR A 457 34.82 -7.72 58.49
CA TYR A 457 33.65 -6.86 58.34
C TYR A 457 33.96 -5.60 57.49
N ASP A 458 35.07 -4.91 57.79
CA ASP A 458 35.50 -3.73 57.05
C ASP A 458 35.81 -4.06 55.59
N THR A 459 36.39 -5.24 55.32
CA THR A 459 36.68 -5.71 53.97
C THR A 459 35.39 -5.92 53.17
N VAL A 460 34.36 -6.54 53.76
CA VAL A 460 33.03 -6.68 53.12
C VAL A 460 32.41 -5.31 52.83
N SER A 461 32.46 -4.38 53.80
CA SER A 461 31.92 -3.03 53.65
C SER A 461 32.63 -2.23 52.53
N ARG A 462 33.97 -2.31 52.49
CA ARG A 462 34.78 -1.69 51.45
C ARG A 462 34.53 -2.31 50.09
N GLU A 463 34.41 -3.62 49.98
CA GLU A 463 34.16 -4.25 48.69
C GLU A 463 32.79 -3.94 48.13
N VAL A 464 31.75 -3.89 48.97
CA VAL A 464 30.43 -3.42 48.51
C VAL A 464 30.48 -1.96 48.06
N THR A 465 31.25 -1.11 48.73
CA THR A 465 31.42 0.30 48.34
C THR A 465 32.20 0.42 47.04
N ALA A 466 33.28 -0.36 46.87
CA ALA A 466 34.05 -0.42 45.64
C ALA A 466 33.21 -0.97 44.46
N SER A 467 32.40 -2.01 44.67
CA SER A 467 31.43 -2.50 43.69
C SER A 467 30.47 -1.38 43.25
N LYS A 468 29.99 -0.54 44.18
CA LYS A 468 29.14 0.63 43.86
C LYS A 468 29.89 1.69 43.05
N ASP A 469 31.12 2.00 43.43
CA ASP A 469 31.95 3.03 42.79
C ASP A 469 32.65 2.55 41.51
N GLU A 470 32.70 1.25 41.23
CA GLU A 470 33.13 0.70 39.92
C GLU A 470 31.92 0.50 39.00
N SER A 471 30.79 0.01 39.51
CA SER A 471 29.55 -0.14 38.73
C SER A 471 28.93 1.20 38.39
N GLY A 472 28.92 2.17 39.31
CA GLY A 472 28.36 3.51 39.12
C GLY A 472 28.98 4.28 37.95
N PRO A 473 30.31 4.46 37.87
CA PRO A 473 31.00 5.09 36.74
C PRO A 473 31.08 4.20 35.49
N ALA A 474 31.04 2.87 35.58
CA ALA A 474 30.93 2.01 34.40
C ALA A 474 29.54 2.16 33.74
N MET A 475 28.47 2.19 34.54
CA MET A 475 27.10 2.46 34.06
C MET A 475 26.84 3.95 33.74
N MET A 476 27.55 4.89 34.36
CA MET A 476 27.43 6.33 34.07
C MET A 476 28.33 6.76 32.89
N ARG A 477 29.44 6.05 32.63
CA ARG A 477 30.18 6.11 31.35
C ARG A 477 29.35 5.54 30.20
N LEU A 478 28.44 4.59 30.47
CA LEU A 478 27.42 4.12 29.52
C LEU A 478 26.58 5.30 28.99
N LEU A 479 26.24 6.29 29.82
CA LEU A 479 25.44 7.47 29.43
C LEU A 479 26.21 8.47 28.52
N VAL A 480 27.54 8.54 28.63
CA VAL A 480 28.40 9.38 27.77
C VAL A 480 28.81 8.65 26.49
N PHE A 481 28.90 7.31 26.52
CA PHE A 481 29.10 6.47 25.33
C PHE A 481 27.83 6.32 24.47
N VAL A 482 26.63 6.47 25.04
CA VAL A 482 25.36 6.54 24.29
C VAL A 482 25.29 7.76 23.35
N LEU A 483 26.12 8.80 23.56
CA LEU A 483 26.30 9.92 22.62
C LEU A 483 27.39 9.68 21.55
N CYS A 484 28.07 8.53 21.56
CA CYS A 484 29.12 8.20 20.61
C CYS A 484 29.17 6.68 20.31
N MET A 485 28.31 6.23 19.38
CA MET A 485 28.39 4.96 18.63
C MET A 485 28.41 3.61 19.40
N GLN A 486 27.53 2.69 18.94
CA GLN A 486 27.54 1.22 19.11
C GLN A 486 27.20 0.74 20.55
N SER A 487 26.44 -0.31 20.87
CA SER A 487 25.95 -1.48 20.12
C SER A 487 25.30 -2.57 21.04
N LEU A 488 24.01 -3.01 20.82
CA LEU A 488 23.16 -4.22 21.21
C LEU A 488 23.38 -5.10 22.49
N SER A 489 22.43 -5.88 23.05
CA SER A 489 21.02 -6.35 22.74
C SER A 489 20.15 -6.71 24.01
N GLN A 490 18.86 -7.13 23.94
CA GLN A 490 18.03 -7.51 25.13
C GLN A 490 17.43 -8.91 25.07
N LEU A 491 16.97 -9.36 26.25
CA LEU A 491 16.87 -10.71 26.75
C LEU A 491 15.58 -10.98 27.54
N LEU A 492 15.12 -12.24 27.50
CA LEU A 492 14.42 -12.95 28.57
C LEU A 492 14.44 -14.44 28.20
N PRO A 493 14.21 -15.36 29.16
CA PRO A 493 14.93 -15.63 30.39
C PRO A 493 16.07 -16.64 30.16
N SER A 494 16.84 -16.91 31.22
CA SER A 494 17.99 -17.81 31.35
C SER A 494 17.86 -19.15 30.59
N ALA A 495 18.25 -19.19 29.32
CA ALA A 495 18.55 -20.43 28.63
C ALA A 495 19.80 -21.04 29.31
N LEU A 496 19.61 -22.19 29.96
CA LEU A 496 20.68 -22.96 30.60
C LEU A 496 21.90 -23.06 29.68
N ALA A 497 23.09 -22.80 30.24
CA ALA A 497 24.36 -23.12 29.59
C ALA A 497 24.31 -24.60 29.14
N LYS A 498 24.38 -24.80 27.83
CA LYS A 498 24.37 -26.10 27.16
C LYS A 498 25.41 -26.03 26.04
N PRO A 499 26.09 -27.14 25.78
CA PRO A 499 27.54 -27.20 25.63
C PRO A 499 28.05 -26.67 24.28
N ASP A 500 29.26 -26.10 24.27
CA ASP A 500 29.44 -24.75 23.73
C ASP A 500 30.57 -24.60 22.72
N PHE A 501 30.23 -24.28 21.46
CA PHE A 501 31.19 -23.83 20.44
C PHE A 501 32.34 -24.82 20.14
N GLY A 502 32.07 -26.11 20.24
CA GLY A 502 33.03 -27.18 19.93
C GLY A 502 33.88 -27.65 21.11
N ILE A 503 33.67 -27.14 22.33
CA ILE A 503 34.31 -27.64 23.56
C ILE A 503 33.33 -28.45 24.42
N LYS A 504 33.86 -29.37 25.23
CA LYS A 504 33.07 -30.24 26.15
C LYS A 504 32.74 -29.57 27.49
N LEU A 505 32.84 -28.25 27.56
CA LEU A 505 32.58 -27.46 28.77
C LEU A 505 31.55 -26.36 28.47
N PRO A 506 30.72 -25.98 29.43
CA PRO A 506 29.75 -24.93 29.25
C PRO A 506 30.40 -23.53 29.24
N ILE A 507 29.99 -22.69 28.30
CA ILE A 507 30.23 -21.26 28.21
C ILE A 507 28.94 -20.55 28.65
N LYS A 508 29.04 -19.69 29.66
CA LYS A 508 27.89 -18.94 30.20
C LYS A 508 27.23 -18.12 29.08
N SER A 509 25.90 -18.09 29.07
CA SER A 509 25.07 -17.26 28.17
C SER A 509 25.07 -17.64 26.67
N SER A 510 25.67 -18.75 26.30
CA SER A 510 25.74 -19.23 24.91
C SER A 510 24.39 -19.49 24.23
N GLY A 511 23.41 -20.05 24.95
CA GLY A 511 22.06 -20.31 24.44
C GLY A 511 21.33 -19.06 23.93
N LYS A 512 21.80 -17.87 24.31
CA LYS A 512 21.29 -16.59 23.80
C LYS A 512 21.60 -16.38 22.31
N VAL A 513 22.70 -16.94 21.82
CA VAL A 513 23.04 -16.93 20.39
C VAL A 513 21.99 -17.70 19.60
N SER A 514 21.61 -18.89 20.07
CA SER A 514 20.54 -19.68 19.43
C SER A 514 19.21 -18.93 19.39
N VAL A 515 18.81 -18.28 20.49
CA VAL A 515 17.56 -17.49 20.53
C VAL A 515 17.60 -16.32 19.54
N ALA A 516 18.72 -15.59 19.47
CA ALA A 516 18.86 -14.48 18.52
C ALA A 516 18.77 -14.96 17.06
N VAL A 517 19.39 -16.10 16.77
CA VAL A 517 19.36 -16.73 15.44
C VAL A 517 17.96 -17.19 15.06
N LEU A 518 17.22 -17.81 15.99
CA LEU A 518 15.83 -18.22 15.77
C LEU A 518 14.91 -17.01 15.55
N ASN A 519 15.12 -15.90 16.27
CA ASN A 519 14.38 -14.66 16.03
C ASN A 519 14.68 -14.06 14.65
N ALA A 520 15.95 -14.11 14.21
CA ALA A 520 16.33 -13.72 12.86
C ALA A 520 15.68 -14.63 11.80
N GLN A 521 15.51 -15.92 12.10
CA GLN A 521 14.82 -16.88 11.23
C GLN A 521 13.39 -16.46 10.92
N THR A 522 12.63 -16.11 11.95
CA THR A 522 11.23 -15.70 11.80
C THR A 522 11.09 -14.53 10.82
N VAL A 523 11.98 -13.54 10.91
CA VAL A 523 11.97 -12.38 10.01
C VAL A 523 12.47 -12.74 8.60
N LEU A 524 13.45 -13.64 8.50
CA LEU A 524 13.99 -14.10 7.22
C LEU A 524 12.94 -14.86 6.42
N ILE A 525 12.28 -15.84 7.02
CA ILE A 525 11.27 -16.67 6.34
C ILE A 525 10.12 -15.78 5.87
N ALA A 526 9.73 -14.77 6.66
CA ALA A 526 8.68 -13.84 6.25
C ALA A 526 9.00 -13.05 4.95
N ALA A 527 10.25 -13.02 4.49
CA ALA A 527 10.61 -12.33 3.25
C ALA A 527 9.97 -12.94 1.99
N ASP A 528 9.51 -14.21 2.04
CA ASP A 528 8.86 -14.89 0.91
C ASP A 528 7.33 -15.10 1.09
N ASP A 529 6.73 -14.57 2.15
CA ASP A 529 5.30 -14.75 2.51
C ASP A 529 4.32 -14.46 1.35
N ASN A 530 4.68 -13.51 0.47
CA ASN A 530 3.85 -13.07 -0.65
C ASN A 530 4.20 -13.77 -1.98
N THR A 531 4.92 -14.89 -1.93
CA THR A 531 5.34 -15.69 -3.09
C THR A 531 4.69 -17.08 -3.03
N PRO A 532 3.48 -17.22 -3.59
CA PRO A 532 3.37 -17.25 -5.05
C PRO A 532 2.51 -16.13 -5.63
N PHE A 533 3.02 -15.50 -6.69
CA PHE A 533 2.34 -14.41 -7.39
C PHE A 533 2.00 -14.79 -8.84
N THR A 534 0.80 -14.44 -9.29
CA THR A 534 0.38 -14.59 -10.70
C THR A 534 -0.44 -13.39 -11.15
N ALA A 535 -0.04 -12.79 -12.28
CA ALA A 535 -0.75 -11.70 -12.92
C ALA A 535 -1.94 -12.23 -13.75
N ASN A 536 -3.14 -11.71 -13.51
CA ASN A 536 -4.39 -12.16 -14.13
C ASN A 536 -4.64 -11.52 -15.50
N SER A 537 -4.04 -10.36 -15.80
CA SER A 537 -4.15 -9.69 -17.09
C SER A 537 -3.47 -10.46 -18.22
N ASN A 538 -2.61 -11.44 -17.92
CA ASN A 538 -1.69 -12.11 -18.84
C ASN A 538 -0.70 -11.15 -19.52
N TYR A 539 -0.45 -9.97 -18.94
CA TYR A 539 0.57 -9.06 -19.45
C TYR A 539 1.97 -9.61 -19.12
N LYS A 540 2.70 -10.02 -20.17
CA LYS A 540 3.96 -10.78 -20.03
C LYS A 540 5.02 -10.04 -19.21
N GLY A 541 5.18 -8.73 -19.41
CA GLY A 541 6.15 -7.93 -18.66
C GLY A 541 5.90 -7.89 -17.15
N LEU A 542 4.64 -7.92 -16.72
CA LEU A 542 4.26 -7.95 -15.30
C LEU A 542 4.63 -9.29 -14.67
N GLN A 543 4.30 -10.40 -15.34
CA GLN A 543 4.64 -11.73 -14.84
C GLN A 543 6.16 -11.97 -14.83
N GLU A 544 6.89 -11.49 -15.83
CA GLU A 544 8.36 -11.58 -15.83
C GLU A 544 8.98 -10.79 -14.68
N LEU A 545 8.52 -9.57 -14.41
CA LEU A 545 8.98 -8.79 -13.25
C LEU A 545 8.65 -9.49 -11.93
N ALA A 546 7.45 -10.04 -11.80
CA ALA A 546 7.03 -10.81 -10.63
C ALA A 546 7.91 -12.04 -10.43
N ASN A 547 8.19 -12.80 -11.49
CA ASN A 547 9.06 -13.98 -11.42
C ASN A 547 10.47 -13.63 -10.95
N VAL A 548 11.03 -12.52 -11.43
CA VAL A 548 12.36 -12.06 -10.98
C VAL A 548 12.32 -11.67 -9.50
N THR A 549 11.28 -10.95 -9.06
CA THR A 549 11.10 -10.51 -7.67
C THR A 549 10.90 -11.70 -6.72
N VAL A 550 10.04 -12.66 -7.09
CA VAL A 550 9.83 -13.92 -6.37
C VAL A 550 11.14 -14.69 -6.24
N ARG A 551 11.91 -14.80 -7.33
CA ARG A 551 13.21 -15.49 -7.30
C ARG A 551 14.19 -14.81 -6.34
N VAL A 552 14.22 -13.49 -6.25
CA VAL A 552 15.05 -12.77 -5.26
C VAL A 552 14.63 -13.13 -3.83
N ALA A 553 13.33 -13.19 -3.56
CA ALA A 553 12.79 -13.59 -2.25
C ALA A 553 13.21 -15.02 -1.90
N THR A 554 12.97 -15.97 -2.80
CA THR A 554 13.30 -17.39 -2.61
C THR A 554 14.81 -17.61 -2.42
N GLU A 555 15.65 -16.94 -3.21
CA GLU A 555 17.12 -17.05 -3.06
C GLU A 555 17.59 -16.46 -1.73
N LEU A 556 17.00 -15.34 -1.26
CA LEU A 556 17.29 -14.79 0.07
C LEU A 556 16.94 -15.78 1.19
N VAL A 557 15.72 -16.36 1.14
CA VAL A 557 15.25 -17.30 2.16
C VAL A 557 16.07 -18.58 2.15
N ASN A 558 16.34 -19.17 0.98
CA ASN A 558 17.12 -20.40 0.86
C ASN A 558 18.52 -20.24 1.48
N VAL A 559 19.24 -19.21 1.04
CA VAL A 559 20.63 -18.99 1.47
C VAL A 559 20.70 -18.60 2.95
N GLY A 560 19.74 -17.81 3.44
CA GLY A 560 19.70 -17.45 4.86
C GLY A 560 19.29 -18.62 5.76
N ASN A 561 18.38 -19.50 5.29
CA ASN A 561 17.95 -20.68 6.04
C ASN A 561 19.08 -21.71 6.20
N ASP A 562 20.06 -21.75 5.32
CA ASP A 562 21.24 -22.60 5.49
C ASP A 562 22.15 -22.09 6.63
N LEU A 563 22.26 -20.77 6.81
CA LEU A 563 23.12 -20.18 7.85
C LEU A 563 22.60 -20.47 9.27
N ILE A 564 21.28 -20.52 9.44
CA ILE A 564 20.60 -20.55 10.75
C ILE A 564 20.84 -21.85 11.53
N PRO A 565 20.64 -23.05 10.95
CA PRO A 565 21.00 -24.31 11.58
C PRO A 565 22.49 -24.39 11.89
N ASN A 566 23.36 -23.83 11.05
CA ASN A 566 24.80 -23.91 11.26
C ASN A 566 25.27 -23.08 12.46
N VAL A 567 24.74 -21.86 12.66
CA VAL A 567 25.03 -21.08 13.87
C VAL A 567 24.38 -21.72 15.10
N THR A 568 23.18 -22.28 14.98
CA THR A 568 22.52 -22.97 16.09
C THR A 568 23.27 -24.25 16.51
N ASN A 569 23.75 -25.02 15.53
CA ASN A 569 24.55 -26.23 15.74
C ASN A 569 25.90 -25.91 16.37
N LEU A 570 26.54 -24.80 15.95
CA LEU A 570 27.77 -24.31 16.56
C LEU A 570 27.60 -24.09 18.07
N VAL A 571 26.48 -23.49 18.50
CA VAL A 571 26.20 -23.27 19.92
C VAL A 571 26.06 -24.60 20.69
N SER A 572 25.56 -25.66 20.06
CA SER A 572 25.34 -26.98 20.68
C SER A 572 26.49 -27.99 20.48
N ASP A 573 27.57 -27.61 19.82
CA ASP A 573 28.64 -28.52 19.40
C ASP A 573 29.57 -28.89 20.58
N ILE A 574 29.72 -30.20 20.82
CA ILE A 574 30.56 -30.80 21.87
C ILE A 574 31.64 -31.74 21.35
N SER A 575 31.90 -31.69 20.05
CA SER A 575 32.79 -32.62 19.36
C SER A 575 34.22 -32.58 19.91
N GLY A 576 34.64 -31.49 20.55
CA GLY A 576 36.03 -31.23 20.89
C GLY A 576 36.83 -30.66 19.71
N ASN A 577 36.17 -30.36 18.58
CA ASN A 577 36.79 -29.83 17.36
C ASN A 577 36.33 -28.39 17.09
N VAL A 578 36.85 -27.45 17.88
CA VAL A 578 36.56 -26.01 17.76
C VAL A 578 36.81 -25.50 16.33
N SER A 579 37.97 -25.85 15.75
CA SER A 579 38.32 -25.42 14.39
C SER A 579 37.32 -25.90 13.34
N GLY A 580 36.82 -27.13 13.44
CA GLY A 580 35.83 -27.69 12.51
C GLY A 580 34.44 -27.06 12.68
N ALA A 581 34.02 -26.82 13.93
CA ALA A 581 32.74 -26.22 14.26
C ALA A 581 32.62 -24.80 13.67
N PHE A 582 33.61 -23.94 13.93
CA PHE A 582 33.63 -22.57 13.42
C PHE A 582 33.86 -22.50 11.89
N ALA A 583 34.71 -23.37 11.33
CA ALA A 583 34.97 -23.41 9.88
C ALA A 583 33.68 -23.64 9.06
N THR A 584 32.76 -24.45 9.58
CA THR A 584 31.46 -24.69 8.95
C THR A 584 30.64 -23.40 8.86
N VAL A 585 30.57 -22.61 9.94
CA VAL A 585 29.84 -21.34 9.94
C VAL A 585 30.49 -20.30 9.03
N TYR A 586 31.82 -20.15 9.06
CA TYR A 586 32.52 -19.22 8.17
C TYR A 586 32.34 -19.58 6.69
N THR A 587 32.35 -20.88 6.37
CA THR A 587 32.11 -21.35 5.00
C THR A 587 30.72 -20.93 4.53
N ASN A 588 29.69 -21.12 5.35
CA ASN A 588 28.32 -20.71 5.02
C ASN A 588 28.19 -19.18 4.91
N ILE A 589 28.77 -18.40 5.82
CA ILE A 589 28.77 -16.93 5.72
C ILE A 589 29.39 -16.48 4.38
N ASN A 590 30.52 -17.07 3.99
CA ASN A 590 31.18 -16.75 2.72
C ASN A 590 30.33 -17.18 1.51
N GLN A 591 29.71 -18.36 1.56
CA GLN A 591 28.79 -18.83 0.52
C GLN A 591 27.56 -17.93 0.39
N THR A 592 27.00 -17.45 1.51
CA THR A 592 25.89 -16.48 1.49
C THR A 592 26.30 -15.19 0.80
N LYS A 593 27.46 -14.64 1.19
CA LYS A 593 28.00 -13.41 0.55
C LYS A 593 28.29 -13.61 -0.93
N GLU A 594 28.88 -14.73 -1.31
CA GLU A 594 29.16 -15.08 -2.70
C GLU A 594 27.87 -15.19 -3.51
N THR A 595 26.86 -15.85 -2.95
CA THR A 595 25.53 -15.98 -3.58
C THR A 595 24.90 -14.60 -3.79
N ILE A 596 24.92 -13.72 -2.79
CA ILE A 596 24.47 -12.34 -2.94
C ILE A 596 25.26 -11.63 -4.05
N SER A 597 26.59 -11.73 -4.04
CA SER A 597 27.45 -11.05 -5.02
C SER A 597 27.29 -11.52 -6.47
N THR A 598 26.74 -12.72 -6.69
CA THR A 598 26.57 -13.33 -8.02
C THR A 598 25.11 -13.30 -8.50
N LYS A 599 24.17 -13.66 -7.63
CA LYS A 599 22.74 -13.75 -7.95
C LYS A 599 22.05 -12.39 -7.99
N LEU A 600 22.40 -11.46 -7.09
CA LEU A 600 21.77 -10.15 -7.08
C LEU A 600 22.06 -9.34 -8.35
N PRO A 601 23.30 -9.25 -8.87
CA PRO A 601 23.55 -8.58 -10.16
C PRO A 601 22.78 -9.21 -11.33
N THR A 602 22.60 -10.53 -11.32
CA THR A 602 21.80 -11.24 -12.33
C THR A 602 20.33 -10.83 -12.25
N ALA A 603 19.74 -10.81 -11.04
CA ALA A 603 18.37 -10.34 -10.86
C ALA A 603 18.19 -8.87 -11.26
N ILE A 604 19.16 -8.01 -10.94
CA ILE A 604 19.16 -6.61 -11.36
C ILE A 604 19.21 -6.48 -12.88
N ALA A 605 20.04 -7.27 -13.55
CA ALA A 605 20.13 -7.28 -15.01
C ALA A 605 18.81 -7.73 -15.64
N ASP A 606 18.16 -8.76 -15.08
CA ASP A 606 16.86 -9.24 -15.54
C ASP A 606 15.75 -8.19 -15.36
N ILE A 607 15.70 -7.48 -14.22
CA ILE A 607 14.75 -6.37 -14.01
C ILE A 607 14.94 -5.29 -15.07
N LYS A 608 16.20 -4.88 -15.32
CA LYS A 608 16.50 -3.89 -16.36
C LYS A 608 16.14 -4.39 -17.76
N ALA A 609 16.31 -5.67 -18.03
CA ALA A 609 15.93 -6.29 -19.29
C ALA A 609 14.41 -6.30 -19.49
N VAL A 610 13.63 -6.56 -18.43
CA VAL A 610 12.15 -6.47 -18.47
C VAL A 610 11.71 -5.04 -18.82
N PHE A 611 12.23 -4.02 -18.13
CA PHE A 611 11.89 -2.62 -18.42
C PHE A 611 12.28 -2.18 -19.84
N LYS A 612 13.44 -2.62 -20.32
CA LYS A 612 13.88 -2.34 -21.69
C LYS A 612 13.01 -3.05 -22.73
N THR A 613 12.66 -4.32 -22.50
CA THR A 613 11.98 -5.17 -23.49
C THR A 613 10.51 -4.80 -23.64
N HIS A 614 9.81 -4.55 -22.53
CA HIS A 614 8.36 -4.34 -22.54
C HIS A 614 7.95 -2.86 -22.53
N PHE A 615 8.82 -1.95 -22.08
CA PHE A 615 8.48 -0.53 -21.92
C PHE A 615 9.45 0.43 -22.61
N ASN A 616 10.43 -0.09 -23.37
CA ASN A 616 11.49 0.69 -24.03
C ASN A 616 12.21 1.68 -23.09
N SER A 617 12.31 1.33 -21.80
CA SER A 617 12.85 2.22 -20.78
C SER A 617 14.27 1.82 -20.38
N THR A 618 15.15 2.82 -20.23
CA THR A 618 16.52 2.64 -19.76
C THR A 618 16.86 3.66 -18.67
N GLY A 619 17.64 3.26 -17.67
CA GLY A 619 18.06 4.14 -16.56
C GLY A 619 17.10 4.21 -15.37
N LEU A 620 15.96 3.52 -15.42
CA LEU A 620 15.07 3.35 -14.27
C LEU A 620 15.63 2.30 -13.30
N ASP A 621 16.33 2.79 -12.29
CA ASP A 621 17.11 1.97 -11.36
C ASP A 621 16.53 1.99 -9.93
N TYR A 622 15.26 2.30 -9.71
CA TYR A 622 14.67 2.37 -8.37
C TYR A 622 14.69 1.03 -7.63
N ILE A 623 14.03 -0.01 -8.17
CA ILE A 623 14.08 -1.37 -7.60
C ILE A 623 15.53 -1.87 -7.50
N PRO A 624 16.38 -1.77 -8.56
CA PRO A 624 17.80 -2.10 -8.46
C PRO A 624 18.55 -1.39 -7.32
N LYS A 625 18.31 -0.09 -7.11
CA LYS A 625 18.97 0.68 -6.03
C LYS A 625 18.46 0.26 -4.65
N GLN A 626 17.16 0.02 -4.51
CA GLN A 626 16.56 -0.45 -3.25
C GLN A 626 17.10 -1.81 -2.84
N PHE A 627 17.21 -2.76 -3.80
CA PHE A 627 17.83 -4.05 -3.53
C PHE A 627 19.33 -3.93 -3.22
N ASN A 628 20.08 -3.16 -4.00
CA ASN A 628 21.51 -2.94 -3.72
C ASN A 628 21.73 -2.37 -2.32
N ASP A 629 20.92 -1.40 -1.90
CA ASP A 629 21.04 -0.81 -0.56
C ASP A 629 20.70 -1.81 0.54
N GLY A 630 19.61 -2.56 0.40
CA GLY A 630 19.20 -3.59 1.35
C GLY A 630 20.21 -4.74 1.48
N PHE A 631 20.61 -5.35 0.36
CA PHE A 631 21.57 -6.45 0.37
C PHE A 631 22.97 -6.02 0.79
N ARG A 632 23.40 -4.79 0.50
CA ARG A 632 24.65 -4.23 1.04
C ARG A 632 24.67 -4.26 2.56
N ARG A 633 23.54 -3.95 3.21
CA ARG A 633 23.44 -4.01 4.68
C ARG A 633 23.54 -5.44 5.20
N ILE A 634 22.94 -6.41 4.53
CA ILE A 634 23.10 -7.84 4.85
C ILE A 634 24.58 -8.24 4.78
N VAL A 635 25.29 -7.89 3.70
CA VAL A 635 26.71 -8.21 3.55
C VAL A 635 27.54 -7.59 4.68
N LEU A 636 27.29 -6.33 5.03
CA LEU A 636 27.95 -5.67 6.17
C LEU A 636 27.64 -6.37 7.50
N GLY A 637 26.39 -6.82 7.72
CA GLY A 637 26.03 -7.57 8.91
C GLY A 637 26.69 -8.95 8.98
N LEU A 638 26.85 -9.63 7.84
CA LEU A 638 27.57 -10.90 7.75
C LEU A 638 29.07 -10.75 8.01
N ASP A 639 29.67 -9.65 7.55
CA ASP A 639 31.07 -9.32 7.85
C ASP A 639 31.30 -9.06 9.34
N ASP A 640 30.40 -8.32 9.97
CA ASP A 640 30.42 -8.10 11.42
C ASP A 640 30.26 -9.43 12.19
N LEU A 641 29.30 -10.27 11.79
CA LEU A 641 29.07 -11.57 12.43
C LEU A 641 30.30 -12.47 12.33
N ALA A 642 30.94 -12.53 11.16
CA ALA A 642 32.17 -13.28 10.97
C ALA A 642 33.30 -12.75 11.87
N ALA A 643 33.45 -11.42 11.99
CA ALA A 643 34.45 -10.81 12.85
C ALA A 643 34.22 -11.12 14.35
N LYS A 644 32.97 -11.05 14.81
CA LYS A 644 32.60 -11.35 16.20
C LYS A 644 32.78 -12.84 16.53
N LEU A 645 32.37 -13.73 15.63
CA LEU A 645 32.64 -15.17 15.75
C LEU A 645 34.15 -15.46 15.76
N GLN A 646 34.95 -14.73 14.97
CA GLN A 646 36.41 -14.90 14.96
C GLN A 646 37.06 -14.47 16.27
N ALA A 647 36.58 -13.39 16.88
CA ALA A 647 37.04 -12.97 18.20
C ALA A 647 36.72 -14.02 19.27
N LEU A 648 35.49 -14.59 19.25
CA LEU A 648 35.10 -15.68 20.14
C LEU A 648 35.96 -16.93 19.92
N ASN A 649 36.17 -17.34 18.67
CA ASN A 649 37.01 -18.48 18.33
C ASN A 649 38.45 -18.33 18.87
N LYS A 650 39.06 -17.15 18.68
CA LYS A 650 40.40 -16.86 19.21
C LYS A 650 40.46 -16.92 20.74
N ALA A 651 39.41 -16.50 21.43
CA ALA A 651 39.33 -16.59 22.88
C ALA A 651 39.25 -18.05 23.37
N ILE A 652 38.51 -18.90 22.64
CA ILE A 652 38.43 -20.34 22.92
C ILE A 652 39.77 -21.02 22.63
N ASP A 653 40.40 -20.71 21.50
CA ASP A 653 41.72 -21.22 21.14
C ASP A 653 42.79 -20.85 22.17
N ALA A 654 42.75 -19.63 22.72
CA ALA A 654 43.64 -19.20 23.79
C ALA A 654 43.45 -20.05 25.08
N ALA A 655 42.21 -20.37 25.44
CA ALA A 655 41.92 -21.27 26.55
C ALA A 655 42.47 -22.68 26.32
N GLY A 656 42.30 -23.21 25.09
CA GLY A 656 42.82 -24.51 24.68
C GLY A 656 44.35 -24.59 24.66
N ASN A 657 45.02 -23.52 24.20
CA ASN A 657 46.47 -23.47 24.15
C ASN A 657 47.10 -23.47 25.55
N GLU A 658 46.51 -22.74 26.49
CA GLU A 658 46.97 -22.74 27.89
C GLU A 658 46.76 -24.12 28.55
N ALA A 659 45.65 -24.80 28.20
CA ALA A 659 45.40 -26.17 28.63
C ALA A 659 46.43 -27.17 28.07
N MET A 660 47.15 -26.91 26.99
CA MET A 660 48.22 -27.86 26.57
C MET A 660 49.38 -27.95 27.57
N GLY A 661 49.45 -27.06 28.58
CA GLY A 661 50.33 -27.18 29.75
C GLY A 661 49.77 -28.00 30.93
N VAL A 662 48.48 -28.38 30.92
CA VAL A 662 47.75 -29.07 31.99
C VAL A 662 46.83 -30.13 31.37
N THR A 663 46.96 -31.41 31.68
CA THR A 663 46.40 -32.57 30.92
C THR A 663 44.97 -32.50 30.36
N GLU A 664 44.07 -31.62 30.83
CA GLU A 664 42.74 -31.36 30.24
C GLU A 664 42.30 -29.87 30.37
N LEU A 665 41.47 -29.39 29.42
CA LEU A 665 40.80 -28.08 29.49
C LEU A 665 39.86 -28.03 30.70
N THR A 666 39.99 -26.99 31.53
CA THR A 666 39.17 -26.81 32.73
C THR A 666 38.20 -25.63 32.61
N ASP A 667 37.11 -25.67 33.37
CA ASP A 667 36.14 -24.57 33.46
C ASP A 667 36.80 -23.25 33.90
N THR A 668 37.82 -23.32 34.77
CA THR A 668 38.61 -22.15 35.20
C THR A 668 39.34 -21.49 34.04
N LEU A 669 39.98 -22.27 33.17
CA LEU A 669 40.69 -21.77 31.99
C LEU A 669 39.73 -21.20 30.95
N VAL A 670 38.61 -21.88 30.68
CA VAL A 670 37.56 -21.37 29.78
C VAL A 670 37.04 -20.03 30.29
N LYS A 671 36.73 -19.92 31.58
CA LYS A 671 36.31 -18.66 32.20
C LYS A 671 37.40 -17.59 32.11
N GLN A 672 38.67 -17.92 32.26
CA GLN A 672 39.77 -16.94 32.20
C GLN A 672 39.87 -16.25 30.83
N TYR A 673 39.74 -17.01 29.74
CA TYR A 673 39.95 -16.51 28.39
C TYR A 673 38.66 -16.14 27.65
N VAL A 674 37.58 -16.90 27.84
CA VAL A 674 36.27 -16.66 27.20
C VAL A 674 35.42 -15.75 28.09
N LYS A 675 35.58 -14.44 27.88
CA LYS A 675 34.76 -13.43 28.56
C LYS A 675 33.33 -13.43 28.00
N PRO A 676 32.29 -13.18 28.84
CA PRO A 676 30.90 -13.08 28.39
C PRO A 676 30.69 -12.08 27.23
N ALA A 677 31.49 -11.01 27.18
CA ALA A 677 31.49 -10.01 26.11
C ALA A 677 31.54 -10.62 24.70
N PHE A 678 32.33 -11.68 24.48
CA PHE A 678 32.45 -12.30 23.15
C PHE A 678 31.15 -12.99 22.70
N VAL A 679 30.39 -13.58 23.64
CA VAL A 679 29.10 -14.22 23.34
C VAL A 679 28.06 -13.15 23.05
N TYR A 680 28.03 -12.08 23.86
CA TYR A 680 27.13 -10.95 23.68
C TYR A 680 27.39 -10.20 22.36
N ASP A 681 28.64 -10.05 21.95
CA ASP A 681 29.04 -9.51 20.63
C ASP A 681 28.47 -10.34 19.46
N VAL A 682 28.38 -11.66 19.59
CA VAL A 682 27.77 -12.52 18.56
C VAL A 682 26.25 -12.32 18.54
N VAL A 683 25.61 -12.29 19.71
CA VAL A 683 24.16 -12.00 19.85
C VAL A 683 23.83 -10.63 19.25
N PHE A 684 24.72 -9.64 19.45
CA PHE A 684 24.63 -8.32 18.86
C PHE A 684 24.51 -8.41 17.35
N SER A 685 25.49 -9.06 16.73
CA SER A 685 25.64 -9.05 15.28
C SER A 685 24.47 -9.75 14.57
N VAL A 686 23.97 -10.85 15.16
CA VAL A 686 22.79 -11.57 14.64
C VAL A 686 21.54 -10.69 14.66
N ASN A 687 21.30 -9.93 15.72
CA ASN A 687 20.13 -9.05 15.82
C ASN A 687 20.26 -7.79 14.93
N GLN A 688 21.47 -7.28 14.63
CA GLN A 688 21.64 -6.30 13.55
C GLN A 688 21.22 -6.88 12.21
N LEU A 689 21.68 -8.10 11.92
CA LEU A 689 21.36 -8.78 10.66
C LEU A 689 19.84 -8.96 10.52
N LYS A 690 19.15 -9.35 11.60
CA LYS A 690 17.68 -9.36 11.68
C LYS A 690 17.09 -7.99 11.30
N GLY A 691 17.63 -6.90 11.84
CA GLY A 691 17.18 -5.53 11.55
C GLY A 691 17.42 -5.05 10.11
N TYR A 692 18.22 -5.77 9.31
CA TYR A 692 18.47 -5.43 7.90
C TYR A 692 17.53 -6.13 6.91
N LEU A 693 16.83 -7.19 7.32
CA LEU A 693 15.87 -7.93 6.48
C LEU A 693 14.60 -7.15 6.08
N PRO A 694 13.97 -6.33 6.96
CA PRO A 694 12.68 -5.71 6.68
C PRO A 694 12.64 -4.81 5.43
N VAL A 695 13.73 -4.12 5.12
CA VAL A 695 13.79 -3.25 3.93
C VAL A 695 13.77 -4.04 2.62
N ILE A 696 14.35 -5.25 2.62
CA ILE A 696 14.32 -6.12 1.45
C ILE A 696 12.93 -6.72 1.30
N LYS A 697 12.35 -7.21 2.39
CA LYS A 697 10.95 -7.67 2.41
C LYS A 697 10.01 -6.58 1.89
N TYR A 698 10.14 -5.35 2.39
CA TYR A 698 9.36 -4.21 1.89
C TYR A 698 9.56 -3.97 0.38
N THR A 699 10.80 -4.06 -0.12
CA THR A 699 11.08 -3.88 -1.55
C THR A 699 10.40 -4.96 -2.40
N ILE A 700 10.41 -6.22 -1.94
CA ILE A 700 9.70 -7.35 -2.57
C ILE A 700 8.19 -7.10 -2.56
N ASP A 701 7.63 -6.87 -1.38
CA ASP A 701 6.19 -6.73 -1.16
C ASP A 701 5.62 -5.54 -1.94
N SER A 702 6.25 -4.36 -1.84
CA SER A 702 5.84 -3.16 -2.59
C SER A 702 5.93 -3.33 -4.10
N THR A 703 6.95 -4.07 -4.60
CA THR A 703 7.05 -4.36 -6.04
C THR A 703 5.93 -5.27 -6.50
N LEU A 704 5.63 -6.35 -5.76
CA LEU A 704 4.54 -7.27 -6.08
C LEU A 704 3.17 -6.59 -5.97
N GLU A 705 2.99 -5.72 -4.98
CA GLU A 705 1.78 -4.90 -4.84
C GLU A 705 1.61 -3.95 -6.04
N ASN A 706 2.65 -3.24 -6.45
CA ASN A 706 2.60 -2.36 -7.61
C ASN A 706 2.29 -3.13 -8.91
N ILE A 707 2.83 -4.35 -9.06
CA ILE A 707 2.46 -5.24 -10.16
C ILE A 707 0.97 -5.60 -10.09
N LYS A 708 0.44 -5.90 -8.91
CA LYS A 708 -0.98 -6.18 -8.73
C LYS A 708 -1.86 -4.98 -9.09
N ILE A 709 -1.48 -3.77 -8.69
CA ILE A 709 -2.20 -2.53 -9.04
C ILE A 709 -2.25 -2.35 -10.55
N ALA A 710 -1.10 -2.51 -11.24
CA ALA A 710 -1.03 -2.48 -12.69
C ALA A 710 -1.90 -3.57 -13.35
N ASP A 711 -1.87 -4.78 -12.81
CA ASP A 711 -2.62 -5.93 -13.31
C ASP A 711 -4.14 -5.72 -13.22
N ASP A 712 -4.63 -5.27 -12.06
CA ASP A 712 -6.04 -4.97 -11.82
C ASP A 712 -6.52 -3.84 -12.77
N TYR A 713 -5.67 -2.85 -13.04
CA TYR A 713 -5.98 -1.78 -13.99
C TYR A 713 -6.02 -2.26 -15.44
N LEU A 714 -5.10 -3.13 -15.87
CA LEU A 714 -5.16 -3.72 -17.21
C LEU A 714 -6.42 -4.56 -17.43
N LEU A 715 -6.91 -5.25 -16.40
CA LEU A 715 -8.21 -5.93 -16.44
C LEU A 715 -9.36 -4.94 -16.60
N LEU A 716 -9.32 -3.82 -15.87
CA LEU A 716 -10.31 -2.74 -16.01
C LEU A 716 -10.30 -2.16 -17.43
N VAL A 717 -9.12 -1.88 -17.99
CA VAL A 717 -8.97 -1.39 -19.38
C VAL A 717 -9.51 -2.41 -20.38
N ARG A 718 -9.29 -3.71 -20.18
CA ARG A 718 -9.87 -4.76 -21.05
C ARG A 718 -11.39 -4.76 -21.02
N ILE A 719 -12.01 -4.59 -19.85
CA ILE A 719 -13.46 -4.46 -19.72
C ILE A 719 -13.93 -3.21 -20.47
N GLY A 720 -13.29 -2.06 -20.21
CA GLY A 720 -13.63 -0.80 -20.90
C GLY A 720 -13.50 -0.87 -22.42
N ALA A 721 -12.48 -1.57 -22.95
CA ALA A 721 -12.32 -1.78 -24.38
C ALA A 721 -13.45 -2.65 -24.98
N ASN A 722 -13.91 -3.68 -24.28
CA ASN A 722 -15.06 -4.48 -24.71
C ASN A 722 -16.35 -3.66 -24.70
N ASP A 723 -16.59 -2.86 -23.66
CA ASP A 723 -17.75 -1.98 -23.57
C ASP A 723 -17.74 -0.93 -24.69
N THR A 724 -16.57 -0.41 -25.02
CA THR A 724 -16.33 0.52 -26.13
C THR A 724 -16.68 -0.11 -27.48
N ALA A 725 -16.34 -1.39 -27.69
CA ALA A 725 -16.73 -2.13 -28.90
C ALA A 725 -18.25 -2.32 -28.99
N ILE A 726 -18.93 -2.60 -27.88
CA ILE A 726 -20.39 -2.71 -27.83
C ILE A 726 -21.04 -1.36 -28.15
N ALA A 727 -20.56 -0.27 -27.55
CA ALA A 727 -21.06 1.09 -27.80
C ALA A 727 -20.87 1.52 -29.26
N THR A 728 -19.73 1.14 -29.86
CA THR A 728 -19.43 1.37 -31.27
C THR A 728 -20.45 0.68 -32.18
N ASN A 729 -20.76 -0.60 -31.93
CA ASN A 729 -21.78 -1.32 -32.69
C ASN A 729 -23.17 -0.68 -32.60
N LYS A 730 -23.57 -0.22 -31.41
CA LYS A 730 -24.84 0.51 -31.23
C LYS A 730 -24.87 1.84 -32.00
N THR A 731 -23.74 2.52 -32.08
CA THR A 731 -23.60 3.77 -32.85
C THR A 731 -23.82 3.52 -34.34
N VAL A 732 -23.21 2.45 -34.88
CA VAL A 732 -23.41 2.02 -36.28
C VAL A 732 -24.86 1.61 -36.54
N GLU A 733 -25.46 0.85 -35.63
CA GLU A 733 -26.87 0.42 -35.73
C GLU A 733 -27.85 1.60 -35.75
N SER A 734 -27.55 2.67 -35.02
CA SER A 734 -28.37 3.88 -35.00
C SER A 734 -28.43 4.58 -36.36
N VAL A 735 -27.30 4.68 -37.06
CA VAL A 735 -27.27 5.21 -38.44
C VAL A 735 -28.01 4.28 -39.39
N LYS A 736 -27.78 2.96 -39.23
CA LYS A 736 -28.43 1.94 -40.06
C LYS A 736 -29.95 2.05 -40.00
N ASN A 737 -30.51 2.26 -38.81
CA ASN A 737 -31.96 2.39 -38.64
C ASN A 737 -32.55 3.55 -39.46
N VAL A 738 -31.88 4.71 -39.49
CA VAL A 738 -32.33 5.86 -40.29
C VAL A 738 -32.16 5.61 -41.77
N THR A 739 -31.03 5.04 -42.19
CA THR A 739 -30.81 4.71 -43.61
C THR A 739 -31.77 3.64 -44.13
N ASP A 740 -32.12 2.65 -43.31
CA ASP A 740 -33.12 1.63 -43.63
C ASP A 740 -34.51 2.25 -43.75
N ALA A 741 -34.85 3.20 -42.87
CA ALA A 741 -36.13 3.91 -42.91
C ALA A 741 -36.28 4.71 -44.21
N ILE A 742 -35.24 5.45 -44.62
CA ILE A 742 -35.22 6.16 -45.92
C ILE A 742 -35.42 5.17 -47.07
N ALA A 743 -34.68 4.05 -47.10
CA ALA A 743 -34.81 3.07 -48.16
C ALA A 743 -36.23 2.46 -48.23
N ASN A 744 -36.81 2.10 -47.07
CA ASN A 744 -38.15 1.54 -46.98
C ASN A 744 -39.23 2.54 -47.42
N ASP A 745 -39.11 3.81 -47.05
CA ASP A 745 -40.05 4.86 -47.44
C ASP A 745 -40.05 5.05 -48.96
N VAL A 746 -38.86 5.15 -49.57
CA VAL A 746 -38.69 5.26 -51.02
C VAL A 746 -39.31 4.05 -51.73
N GLN A 747 -39.02 2.83 -51.26
CA GLN A 747 -39.53 1.61 -51.88
C GLN A 747 -41.06 1.51 -51.80
N THR A 748 -41.63 1.83 -50.63
CA THR A 748 -43.08 1.82 -50.41
C THR A 748 -43.78 2.81 -51.34
N ASN A 749 -43.21 4.00 -51.45
CA ASN A 749 -43.71 5.08 -52.27
C ASN A 749 -43.63 4.79 -53.78
N LEU A 750 -42.55 4.17 -54.26
CA LEU A 750 -42.43 3.66 -55.63
C LEU A 750 -43.51 2.60 -55.92
N ASN A 751 -43.66 1.61 -55.04
CA ASN A 751 -44.68 0.56 -55.18
C ASN A 751 -46.10 1.13 -55.26
N ALA A 752 -46.43 2.08 -54.38
CA ALA A 752 -47.73 2.75 -54.38
C ALA A 752 -47.97 3.55 -55.66
N THR A 753 -46.93 4.21 -56.18
CA THR A 753 -47.00 4.98 -57.43
C THR A 753 -47.24 4.06 -58.63
N THR A 754 -46.54 2.92 -58.70
CA THR A 754 -46.76 1.89 -59.73
C THR A 754 -48.21 1.40 -59.73
N LEU A 755 -48.78 1.08 -58.57
CA LEU A 755 -50.18 0.64 -58.47
C LEU A 755 -51.15 1.71 -58.93
N LYS A 756 -50.98 2.97 -58.49
CA LYS A 756 -51.85 4.07 -58.91
C LYS A 756 -51.76 4.33 -60.42
N LEU A 757 -50.58 4.23 -61.02
CA LEU A 757 -50.42 4.38 -62.48
C LEU A 757 -51.15 3.27 -63.23
N ILE A 758 -51.09 2.03 -62.74
CA ILE A 758 -51.87 0.91 -63.31
C ILE A 758 -53.38 1.18 -63.20
N ASP A 759 -53.85 1.69 -62.07
CA ASP A 759 -55.26 2.04 -61.88
C ASP A 759 -55.71 3.15 -62.84
N VAL A 760 -54.91 4.20 -63.03
CA VAL A 760 -55.21 5.28 -63.99
C VAL A 760 -55.21 4.73 -65.42
N GLN A 761 -54.21 3.92 -65.81
CA GLN A 761 -54.15 3.30 -67.14
C GLN A 761 -55.35 2.38 -67.41
N THR A 762 -55.74 1.58 -66.42
CA THR A 762 -56.89 0.66 -66.52
C THR A 762 -58.20 1.44 -66.56
N GLY A 763 -58.34 2.46 -65.72
CA GLY A 763 -59.50 3.36 -65.73
C GLY A 763 -59.69 4.03 -67.08
N ILE A 764 -58.64 4.60 -67.67
CA ILE A 764 -58.71 5.22 -69.00
C ILE A 764 -59.12 4.19 -70.05
N ARG A 765 -58.53 2.99 -70.03
CA ARG A 765 -58.81 1.92 -71.01
C ARG A 765 -60.25 1.39 -70.90
N ASP A 766 -60.73 1.16 -69.68
CA ASP A 766 -61.96 0.41 -69.45
C ASP A 766 -63.20 1.32 -69.39
N THR A 767 -63.02 2.62 -69.11
CA THR A 767 -64.15 3.54 -68.94
C THR A 767 -64.34 4.54 -70.09
N LEU A 768 -63.28 4.88 -70.85
CA LEU A 768 -63.36 5.91 -71.90
C LEU A 768 -63.32 5.27 -73.29
N ASN A 769 -64.43 5.32 -74.03
CA ASN A 769 -64.59 4.61 -75.31
C ASN A 769 -64.60 5.56 -76.51
N LEU A 770 -65.24 6.72 -76.41
CA LEU A 770 -65.39 7.69 -77.50
C LEU A 770 -64.07 8.39 -77.83
N ILE A 771 -63.31 8.77 -76.79
CA ILE A 771 -62.04 9.48 -76.89
C ILE A 771 -60.95 8.69 -77.62
N THR A 772 -61.07 7.36 -77.67
CA THR A 772 -60.10 6.47 -78.35
C THR A 772 -60.01 6.70 -79.86
N SER A 773 -61.05 7.32 -80.45
CA SER A 773 -61.09 7.70 -81.87
C SER A 773 -60.41 9.04 -82.18
N ALA A 774 -60.03 9.81 -81.16
CA ALA A 774 -59.37 11.09 -81.33
C ALA A 774 -57.90 10.91 -81.79
N PRO A 775 -57.44 11.64 -82.83
CA PRO A 775 -56.11 11.47 -83.41
C PRO A 775 -54.95 11.54 -82.42
N ASN A 776 -54.99 12.39 -81.38
CA ASN A 776 -53.87 12.57 -80.44
C ASN A 776 -53.97 11.73 -79.14
N MET A 777 -54.94 10.82 -79.03
CA MET A 777 -55.04 9.93 -77.87
C MET A 777 -53.83 8.98 -77.74
N TYR A 778 -53.15 8.65 -78.84
CA TYR A 778 -51.89 7.88 -78.78
C TYR A 778 -50.78 8.65 -78.04
N THR A 779 -50.76 9.99 -78.12
CA THR A 779 -49.77 10.84 -77.43
C THR A 779 -50.01 10.83 -75.93
N VAL A 780 -51.28 10.88 -75.51
CA VAL A 780 -51.68 10.74 -74.10
C VAL A 780 -51.27 9.38 -73.53
N ASN A 781 -51.57 8.29 -74.25
CA ASN A 781 -51.18 6.93 -73.84
C ASN A 781 -49.66 6.73 -73.80
N ALA A 782 -48.93 7.31 -74.75
CA ALA A 782 -47.47 7.29 -74.76
C ALA A 782 -46.89 8.06 -73.57
N ALA A 783 -47.47 9.22 -73.22
CA ALA A 783 -47.04 10.00 -72.07
C ALA A 783 -47.23 9.24 -70.75
N LEU A 784 -48.39 8.61 -70.55
CA LEU A 784 -48.67 7.82 -69.36
C LEU A 784 -47.78 6.56 -69.28
N SER A 785 -47.49 5.95 -70.43
CA SER A 785 -46.59 4.79 -70.52
C SER A 785 -45.14 5.17 -70.20
N SER A 786 -44.69 6.36 -70.64
CA SER A 786 -43.38 6.92 -70.29
C SER A 786 -43.23 7.13 -68.79
N ILE A 787 -44.24 7.71 -68.13
CA ILE A 787 -44.24 7.86 -66.65
C ILE A 787 -44.10 6.48 -65.98
N GLY A 788 -44.82 5.47 -66.47
CA GLY A 788 -44.68 4.09 -65.98
C GLY A 788 -43.27 3.51 -66.18
N GLU A 789 -42.64 3.79 -67.33
CA GLU A 789 -41.27 3.37 -67.62
C GLU A 789 -40.24 4.07 -66.70
N ASP A 790 -40.43 5.36 -66.42
CA ASP A 790 -39.54 6.13 -65.54
C ASP A 790 -39.63 5.64 -64.08
N VAL A 791 -40.83 5.31 -63.58
CA VAL A 791 -41.01 4.68 -62.27
C VAL A 791 -40.40 3.28 -62.25
N TYR A 792 -40.56 2.50 -63.33
CA TYR A 792 -39.97 1.17 -63.43
C TYR A 792 -38.43 1.22 -63.41
N LYS A 793 -37.80 2.08 -64.20
CA LYS A 793 -36.34 2.31 -64.18
C LYS A 793 -35.86 2.78 -62.82
N SER A 794 -36.62 3.68 -62.18
CA SER A 794 -36.31 4.13 -60.83
C SER A 794 -36.32 2.97 -59.82
N GLN A 795 -37.25 2.03 -59.98
CA GLN A 795 -37.37 0.86 -59.12
C GLN A 795 -36.28 -0.20 -59.37
N THR A 796 -35.88 -0.42 -60.63
CA THR A 796 -34.94 -1.50 -61.01
C THR A 796 -33.48 -1.06 -61.06
N GLU A 797 -33.19 0.22 -61.29
CA GLU A 797 -31.84 0.73 -61.47
C GLU A 797 -31.45 1.72 -60.38
N ARG A 798 -32.24 2.77 -60.16
CA ARG A 798 -31.89 3.86 -59.22
C ARG A 798 -32.02 3.43 -57.76
N TYR A 799 -33.08 2.72 -57.41
CA TYR A 799 -33.30 2.24 -56.04
C TYR A 799 -32.16 1.34 -55.52
N PRO A 800 -31.70 0.31 -56.26
CA PRO A 800 -30.52 -0.46 -55.85
C PRO A 800 -29.25 0.39 -55.66
N LEU A 801 -28.98 1.33 -56.57
CA LEU A 801 -27.81 2.22 -56.46
C LEU A 801 -27.88 3.11 -55.22
N MET A 802 -29.06 3.65 -54.90
CA MET A 802 -29.29 4.43 -53.69
C MET A 802 -29.02 3.59 -52.42
N VAL A 803 -29.51 2.35 -52.37
CA VAL A 803 -29.26 1.42 -51.25
C VAL A 803 -27.77 1.13 -51.10
N ASP A 804 -27.05 0.92 -52.21
CA ASP A 804 -25.60 0.70 -52.19
C ASP A 804 -24.83 1.91 -51.63
N GLN A 805 -25.28 3.14 -51.94
CA GLN A 805 -24.65 4.36 -51.39
C GLN A 805 -24.93 4.54 -49.90
N LEU A 806 -26.16 4.29 -49.45
CA LEU A 806 -26.49 4.29 -48.02
C LEU A 806 -25.68 3.23 -47.26
N LYS A 807 -25.47 2.06 -47.87
CA LYS A 807 -24.59 1.02 -47.33
C LYS A 807 -23.13 1.47 -47.27
N ALA A 808 -22.63 2.17 -48.28
CA ALA A 808 -21.27 2.70 -48.30
C ALA A 808 -21.01 3.69 -47.14
N LEU A 809 -22.01 4.49 -46.74
CA LEU A 809 -21.94 5.33 -45.54
C LEU A 809 -21.75 4.48 -44.27
N ILE A 810 -22.54 3.43 -44.10
CA ILE A 810 -22.44 2.52 -42.94
C ILE A 810 -21.08 1.82 -42.89
N ASP A 811 -20.61 1.33 -44.04
CA ASP A 811 -19.32 0.66 -44.16
C ASP A 811 -18.18 1.64 -43.86
N ALA A 812 -18.27 2.90 -44.32
CA ALA A 812 -17.29 3.94 -44.01
C ALA A 812 -17.23 4.25 -42.50
N ILE A 813 -18.37 4.39 -41.83
CA ILE A 813 -18.42 4.61 -40.37
C ILE A 813 -17.84 3.42 -39.62
N THR A 814 -18.20 2.20 -40.02
CA THR A 814 -17.70 0.97 -39.40
C THR A 814 -16.18 0.84 -39.56
N ASN A 815 -15.65 1.16 -40.74
CA ASN A 815 -14.22 1.16 -41.00
C ASN A 815 -13.48 2.27 -40.23
N ALA A 816 -14.09 3.45 -40.08
CA ALA A 816 -13.49 4.55 -39.33
C ALA A 816 -13.36 4.26 -37.83
N LEU A 817 -14.32 3.51 -37.28
CA LEU A 817 -14.45 3.16 -35.87
C LEU A 817 -13.77 1.85 -35.50
N SER A 818 -13.56 0.94 -36.45
CA SER A 818 -12.79 -0.28 -36.23
C SER A 818 -11.31 0.07 -36.12
N GLY A 819 -10.82 0.16 -34.87
CA GLY A 819 -9.40 0.30 -34.61
C GLY A 819 -8.66 -0.90 -35.22
N GLY A 820 -7.61 -0.63 -36.00
CA GLY A 820 -6.74 -1.63 -36.61
C GLY A 820 -5.89 -2.43 -35.61
N SER A 821 -6.43 -2.81 -34.46
CA SER A 821 -5.74 -3.62 -33.47
C SER A 821 -6.01 -5.10 -33.69
N THR A 822 -4.93 -5.86 -33.78
CA THR A 822 -4.96 -7.32 -33.69
C THR A 822 -5.62 -7.75 -32.38
N THR A 823 -6.58 -8.67 -32.46
CA THR A 823 -7.25 -9.28 -31.31
C THR A 823 -6.23 -9.79 -30.28
N GLY A 824 -6.18 -9.18 -29.10
CA GLY A 824 -5.42 -9.67 -27.94
C GLY A 824 -4.30 -8.77 -27.41
N GLN A 825 -3.92 -7.66 -28.07
CA GLN A 825 -2.92 -6.72 -27.56
C GLN A 825 -3.54 -5.35 -27.22
N LEU A 826 -3.62 -5.06 -25.92
CA LEU A 826 -3.83 -3.71 -25.38
C LEU A 826 -2.44 -3.11 -25.12
N SER A 827 -1.82 -2.48 -26.13
CA SER A 827 -0.60 -1.69 -25.91
C SER A 827 -0.72 -0.35 -26.62
N SER A 828 -0.61 0.72 -25.84
CA SER A 828 -0.34 2.07 -26.34
C SER A 828 0.83 2.67 -25.55
N PRO A 829 1.62 3.57 -26.13
CA PRO A 829 2.70 4.25 -25.42
C PRO A 829 2.22 4.92 -24.12
N LEU A 830 1.00 5.49 -24.12
CA LEU A 830 0.40 6.07 -22.92
C LEU A 830 0.11 5.04 -21.83
N LEU A 831 -0.50 3.90 -22.19
CA LEU A 831 -0.80 2.83 -21.25
C LEU A 831 0.50 2.27 -20.66
N ASP A 832 1.48 1.98 -21.53
CA ASP A 832 2.80 1.51 -21.10
C ASP A 832 3.49 2.53 -20.18
N SER A 833 3.30 3.83 -20.44
CA SER A 833 3.85 4.87 -19.58
C SER A 833 3.23 4.86 -18.18
N LEU A 834 1.91 4.75 -18.08
CA LEU A 834 1.22 4.67 -16.80
C LEU A 834 1.60 3.38 -16.02
N ILE A 835 1.61 2.23 -16.70
CA ILE A 835 1.97 0.94 -16.08
C ILE A 835 3.42 0.98 -15.58
N LEU A 836 4.35 1.45 -16.40
CA LEU A 836 5.75 1.59 -15.99
C LEU A 836 5.91 2.49 -14.76
N THR A 837 5.12 3.57 -14.66
CA THR A 837 5.18 4.51 -13.52
C THR A 837 4.87 3.85 -12.17
N VAL A 838 3.94 2.89 -12.12
CA VAL A 838 3.64 2.18 -10.86
C VAL A 838 4.65 1.06 -10.59
N ILE A 839 5.00 0.27 -11.61
CA ILE A 839 5.88 -0.91 -11.41
C ILE A 839 7.36 -0.57 -11.28
N GLU A 840 7.79 0.64 -11.66
CA GLU A 840 9.17 1.06 -11.44
C GLU A 840 9.48 1.27 -9.94
N ASN A 841 8.46 1.29 -9.07
CA ASN A 841 8.58 1.46 -7.62
C ASN A 841 9.40 2.72 -7.23
N GLY A 842 9.18 3.80 -7.98
CA GLY A 842 9.79 5.11 -7.78
C GLY A 842 9.19 5.90 -6.61
N LYS A 843 9.68 7.14 -6.43
CA LYS A 843 9.34 8.04 -5.31
C LYS A 843 7.83 8.25 -5.10
N TYR A 844 7.11 8.43 -6.20
CA TYR A 844 5.70 8.80 -6.23
C TYR A 844 4.87 7.82 -7.06
N ALA A 845 5.37 6.59 -7.26
CA ALA A 845 4.85 5.60 -8.21
C ALA A 845 3.32 5.41 -8.13
N GLN A 846 2.82 5.03 -6.95
CA GLN A 846 1.39 4.83 -6.73
C GLN A 846 0.60 6.15 -6.78
N PHE A 847 1.12 7.24 -6.19
CA PHE A 847 0.44 8.55 -6.23
C PHE A 847 0.17 9.01 -7.66
N CYS A 848 1.20 9.01 -8.52
CA CYS A 848 1.10 9.43 -9.91
C CYS A 848 0.27 8.45 -10.75
N PHE A 849 0.33 7.16 -10.44
CA PHE A 849 -0.58 6.19 -11.03
C PHE A 849 -2.04 6.54 -10.74
N TYR A 850 -2.41 6.77 -9.48
CA TYR A 850 -3.78 7.14 -9.11
C TYR A 850 -4.20 8.53 -9.62
N LYS A 851 -3.24 9.46 -9.80
CA LYS A 851 -3.44 10.77 -10.43
C LYS A 851 -3.90 10.64 -11.88
N TYR A 852 -3.27 9.76 -12.66
CA TYR A 852 -3.50 9.67 -14.11
C TYR A 852 -4.31 8.47 -14.58
N MET A 853 -4.52 7.43 -13.76
CA MET A 853 -5.21 6.20 -14.20
C MET A 853 -6.62 6.45 -14.75
N GLY A 854 -7.34 7.39 -14.15
CA GLY A 854 -8.68 7.76 -14.60
C GLY A 854 -8.66 8.51 -15.93
N LEU A 855 -7.68 9.40 -16.11
CA LEU A 855 -7.49 10.18 -17.33
C LEU A 855 -7.05 9.29 -18.49
N VAL A 856 -6.11 8.38 -18.27
CA VAL A 856 -5.70 7.38 -19.27
C VAL A 856 -6.85 6.44 -19.61
N PHE A 857 -7.64 6.00 -18.62
CA PHE A 857 -8.82 5.18 -18.88
C PHE A 857 -9.84 5.94 -19.74
N GLY A 858 -10.13 7.19 -19.37
CA GLY A 858 -11.01 8.07 -20.13
C GLY A 858 -10.51 8.34 -21.55
N PHE A 859 -9.21 8.53 -21.73
CA PHE A 859 -8.56 8.69 -23.03
C PHE A 859 -8.85 7.49 -23.93
N LEU A 860 -8.61 6.28 -23.43
CA LEU A 860 -8.82 5.03 -24.18
C LEU A 860 -10.28 4.82 -24.59
N THR A 861 -11.25 5.33 -23.81
CA THR A 861 -12.68 5.26 -24.13
C THR A 861 -13.20 6.48 -24.91
N SER A 862 -12.44 7.58 -24.96
CA SER A 862 -12.90 8.87 -25.50
C SER A 862 -13.14 8.89 -27.00
N LEU A 863 -12.46 8.02 -27.77
CA LEU A 863 -12.62 7.96 -29.21
C LEU A 863 -14.06 7.62 -29.59
N THR A 864 -14.67 6.64 -28.93
CA THR A 864 -16.05 6.24 -29.20
C THR A 864 -17.06 7.30 -28.77
N ASP A 865 -16.86 7.94 -27.61
CA ASP A 865 -17.74 9.02 -27.15
C ASP A 865 -17.72 10.23 -28.11
N ASN A 866 -16.52 10.60 -28.60
CA ASN A 866 -16.38 11.69 -29.57
C ASN A 866 -16.87 11.30 -30.97
N ALA A 867 -16.67 10.05 -31.39
CA ALA A 867 -17.15 9.60 -32.68
C ALA A 867 -18.67 9.41 -32.71
N ALA A 868 -19.28 8.99 -31.59
CA ALA A 868 -20.73 9.01 -31.42
C ALA A 868 -21.31 10.42 -31.61
N LEU A 869 -20.61 11.47 -31.15
CA LEU A 869 -21.02 12.86 -31.41
C LEU A 869 -20.97 13.22 -32.89
N CYS A 870 -19.97 12.75 -33.63
CA CYS A 870 -19.91 12.95 -35.09
C CYS A 870 -21.10 12.28 -35.78
N VAL A 871 -21.42 11.05 -35.37
CA VAL A 871 -22.52 10.27 -35.91
C VAL A 871 -23.89 10.87 -35.55
N ASP A 872 -24.08 11.30 -34.30
CA ASP A 872 -25.33 11.93 -33.83
C ASP A 872 -25.71 13.16 -34.68
N LYS A 873 -24.72 13.94 -35.13
CA LYS A 873 -24.95 15.09 -36.02
C LYS A 873 -25.44 14.67 -37.40
N GLU A 874 -24.94 13.55 -37.91
CA GLU A 874 -25.33 13.04 -39.23
C GLU A 874 -26.69 12.34 -39.17
N ILE A 875 -27.00 11.63 -38.08
CA ILE A 875 -28.35 11.05 -37.85
C ILE A 875 -29.42 12.13 -38.00
N SER A 876 -29.29 13.28 -37.32
CA SER A 876 -30.28 14.35 -37.42
C SER A 876 -30.39 14.97 -38.82
N ARG A 877 -29.32 14.94 -39.63
CA ARG A 877 -29.38 15.38 -41.03
C ARG A 877 -30.09 14.38 -41.92
N LEU A 878 -29.87 13.09 -41.68
CA LEU A 878 -30.54 12.01 -42.39
C LEU A 878 -32.03 11.94 -42.05
N GLU A 879 -32.41 12.20 -40.80
CA GLU A 879 -33.82 12.36 -40.40
C GLU A 879 -34.48 13.53 -41.13
N TYR A 880 -33.80 14.69 -41.22
CA TYR A 880 -34.30 15.83 -41.98
C TYR A 880 -34.41 15.55 -43.48
N LEU A 881 -33.46 14.79 -44.04
CA LEU A 881 -33.55 14.30 -45.41
C LEU A 881 -34.81 13.44 -45.57
N GLN A 882 -35.05 12.46 -44.69
CA GLN A 882 -36.24 11.61 -44.73
C GLN A 882 -37.54 12.42 -44.76
N GLU A 883 -37.67 13.44 -43.89
CA GLU A 883 -38.83 14.34 -43.87
C GLU A 883 -38.97 15.12 -45.18
N THR A 884 -37.85 15.63 -45.72
CA THR A 884 -37.83 16.37 -46.99
C THR A 884 -38.26 15.48 -48.16
N LEU A 885 -37.80 14.23 -48.19
CA LEU A 885 -38.18 13.25 -49.21
C LEU A 885 -39.69 12.95 -49.16
N ALA A 886 -40.28 12.83 -47.97
CA ALA A 886 -41.72 12.64 -47.84
C ALA A 886 -42.52 13.82 -48.42
N LEU A 887 -42.06 15.06 -48.18
CA LEU A 887 -42.67 16.25 -48.76
C LEU A 887 -42.52 16.29 -50.28
N MET A 888 -41.33 15.99 -50.80
CA MET A 888 -41.11 15.89 -52.25
C MET A 888 -42.00 14.83 -52.88
N TRP A 889 -42.14 13.67 -52.24
CA TRP A 889 -42.95 12.57 -52.75
C TRP A 889 -44.44 12.94 -52.88
N SER A 890 -44.94 13.77 -51.95
CA SER A 890 -46.34 14.23 -51.98
C SER A 890 -46.71 15.02 -53.25
N LEU A 891 -45.73 15.51 -54.02
CA LEU A 891 -45.92 16.27 -55.25
C LEU A 891 -46.05 15.39 -56.52
N PHE A 892 -45.68 14.11 -56.44
CA PHE A 892 -45.69 13.20 -57.61
C PHE A 892 -47.10 12.80 -58.06
N PRO A 893 -48.06 12.46 -57.17
CA PRO A 893 -49.40 12.04 -57.59
C PRO A 893 -50.11 13.07 -58.45
N SER A 894 -49.92 14.36 -58.19
CA SER A 894 -50.56 15.44 -58.95
C SER A 894 -50.18 15.47 -60.43
N ASP A 895 -49.09 14.81 -60.84
CA ASP A 895 -48.70 14.74 -62.24
C ASP A 895 -49.53 13.73 -63.06
N TYR A 896 -50.30 12.84 -62.41
CA TYR A 896 -51.08 11.82 -63.12
C TYR A 896 -52.47 11.52 -62.52
N GLU A 897 -52.77 11.90 -61.28
CA GLU A 897 -53.99 11.48 -60.56
C GLU A 897 -55.29 12.05 -61.15
N SER A 898 -55.23 13.22 -61.79
CA SER A 898 -56.41 13.88 -62.38
C SER A 898 -56.68 13.46 -63.83
N TRP A 899 -55.79 12.68 -64.45
CA TRP A 899 -55.86 12.40 -65.89
C TRP A 899 -57.16 11.71 -66.28
N LEU A 900 -57.63 10.74 -65.48
CA LEU A 900 -58.88 10.03 -65.74
C LEU A 900 -60.08 10.99 -65.71
N SER A 901 -60.17 11.87 -64.71
CA SER A 901 -61.27 12.84 -64.60
C SER A 901 -61.22 13.92 -65.69
N GLU A 902 -60.03 14.38 -66.07
CA GLU A 902 -59.84 15.37 -67.13
C GLU A 902 -60.18 14.78 -68.50
N LEU A 903 -59.72 13.56 -68.79
CA LEU A 903 -60.06 12.86 -70.03
C LEU A 903 -61.55 12.48 -70.09
N ASN A 904 -62.17 12.13 -68.97
CA ASN A 904 -63.62 11.91 -68.89
C ASN A 904 -64.42 13.18 -69.26
N THR A 905 -63.86 14.37 -69.03
CA THR A 905 -64.51 15.62 -69.48
C THR A 905 -64.53 15.72 -71.00
N CYS A 906 -63.47 15.28 -71.69
CA CYS A 906 -63.46 15.19 -73.15
C CYS A 906 -64.40 14.08 -73.66
N GLU A 907 -64.48 12.93 -72.99
CA GLU A 907 -65.35 11.80 -73.34
C GLU A 907 -66.84 12.19 -73.47
N ILE A 908 -67.31 13.16 -72.70
CA ILE A 908 -68.71 13.64 -72.72
C ILE A 908 -69.02 14.45 -74.00
N LEU A 909 -68.02 14.89 -74.77
CA LEU A 909 -68.19 15.68 -75.99
C LEU A 909 -68.55 14.78 -77.18
N THR A 910 -69.80 14.84 -77.63
CA THR A 910 -70.33 13.99 -78.72
C THR A 910 -70.03 14.48 -80.13
N THR A 911 -69.48 15.70 -80.29
CA THR A 911 -69.13 16.27 -81.60
C THR A 911 -67.65 15.98 -81.93
N PRO A 912 -67.32 15.29 -83.04
CA PRO A 912 -65.95 14.84 -83.34
C PRO A 912 -64.90 15.96 -83.37
N GLY A 913 -65.25 17.15 -83.88
CA GLY A 913 -64.36 18.31 -83.89
C GLY A 913 -64.06 18.86 -82.49
N SER A 914 -65.05 18.91 -81.62
CA SER A 914 -64.90 19.38 -80.23
C SER A 914 -64.16 18.36 -79.35
N LEU A 915 -64.41 17.06 -79.56
CA LEU A 915 -63.68 15.97 -78.90
C LEU A 915 -62.19 16.03 -79.28
N THR A 916 -61.89 16.13 -80.58
CA THR A 916 -60.50 16.22 -81.08
C THR A 916 -59.79 17.44 -80.51
N ALA A 917 -60.43 18.62 -80.53
CA ALA A 917 -59.84 19.83 -79.96
C ALA A 917 -59.59 19.72 -78.43
N CYS A 918 -60.45 19.02 -77.69
CA CYS A 918 -60.28 18.77 -76.26
C CYS A 918 -59.06 17.86 -75.98
N VAL A 919 -58.95 16.75 -76.71
CA VAL A 919 -57.82 15.81 -76.59
C VAL A 919 -56.51 16.46 -77.03
N ASP A 920 -56.53 17.26 -78.10
CA ASP A 920 -55.34 17.98 -78.58
C ASP A 920 -54.80 18.93 -77.51
N ALA A 921 -55.68 19.67 -76.84
CA ALA A 921 -55.31 20.58 -75.76
C ALA A 921 -54.67 19.85 -74.56
N LEU A 922 -55.23 18.70 -74.15
CA LEU A 922 -54.68 17.90 -73.05
C LEU A 922 -53.39 17.17 -73.45
N SER A 923 -53.29 16.70 -74.70
CA SER A 923 -52.15 15.90 -75.17
C SER A 923 -50.82 16.65 -75.11
N ALA A 924 -50.80 17.94 -75.46
CA ALA A 924 -49.61 18.78 -75.36
C ALA A 924 -49.25 19.07 -73.90
N PHE A 925 -50.24 19.27 -73.03
CA PHE A 925 -50.03 19.48 -71.61
C PHE A 925 -49.44 18.22 -70.94
N TYR A 926 -49.98 17.04 -71.22
CA TYR A 926 -49.49 15.78 -70.66
C TYR A 926 -48.09 15.37 -71.17
N ASP A 927 -47.73 15.69 -72.42
CA ASP A 927 -46.35 15.48 -72.89
C ASP A 927 -45.34 16.36 -72.14
N GLU A 928 -45.72 17.58 -71.74
CA GLU A 928 -44.85 18.42 -70.91
C GLU A 928 -44.83 17.96 -69.45
N LEU A 929 -45.98 17.54 -68.92
CA LEU A 929 -46.10 17.02 -67.55
C LEU A 929 -45.25 15.76 -67.35
N ARG A 930 -45.17 14.85 -68.33
CA ARG A 930 -44.29 13.67 -68.22
C ARG A 930 -42.81 14.04 -68.13
N LYS A 931 -42.35 15.07 -68.87
CA LYS A 931 -40.95 15.53 -68.82
C LYS A 931 -40.64 16.11 -67.45
N ASN A 932 -41.58 16.87 -66.89
CA ASN A 932 -41.47 17.39 -65.53
C ASN A 932 -41.47 16.27 -64.48
N PHE A 933 -42.29 15.23 -64.65
CA PHE A 933 -42.28 14.05 -63.78
C PHE A 933 -40.91 13.34 -63.80
N GLN A 934 -40.34 13.13 -64.99
CA GLN A 934 -39.01 12.54 -65.14
C GLN A 934 -37.94 13.36 -64.39
N LEU A 935 -37.92 14.69 -64.57
CA LEU A 935 -36.98 15.56 -63.87
C LEU A 935 -37.18 15.53 -62.35
N LYS A 936 -38.43 15.45 -61.87
CA LYS A 936 -38.74 15.32 -60.44
C LYS A 936 -38.19 14.02 -59.85
N ILE A 937 -38.39 12.88 -60.54
CA ILE A 937 -37.93 11.58 -60.04
C ILE A 937 -36.40 11.49 -60.08
N GLU A 938 -35.76 12.02 -61.12
CA GLU A 938 -34.29 12.12 -61.20
C GLU A 938 -33.71 12.98 -60.06
N SER A 939 -34.28 14.17 -59.85
CA SER A 939 -33.86 15.08 -58.77
C SER A 939 -34.05 14.47 -57.38
N PHE A 940 -35.11 13.67 -57.19
CA PHE A 940 -35.37 12.97 -55.94
C PHE A 940 -34.25 11.98 -55.60
N PHE A 941 -33.81 11.15 -56.55
CA PHE A 941 -32.70 10.23 -56.33
C PHE A 941 -31.35 10.94 -56.19
N GLU A 942 -31.09 11.96 -57.01
CA GLU A 942 -29.84 12.73 -56.95
C GLU A 942 -29.63 13.40 -55.59
N LEU A 943 -30.72 13.89 -54.96
CA LEU A 943 -30.67 14.47 -53.62
C LEU A 943 -30.20 13.45 -52.57
N ILE A 944 -30.77 12.24 -52.58
CA ILE A 944 -30.41 11.19 -51.62
C ILE A 944 -28.95 10.79 -51.78
N GLU A 945 -28.55 10.57 -53.04
CA GLU A 945 -27.20 10.14 -53.38
C GLU A 945 -26.14 11.18 -52.96
N THR A 946 -26.41 12.45 -53.28
CA THR A 946 -25.53 13.56 -52.92
C THR A 946 -25.40 13.70 -51.41
N GLU A 947 -26.51 13.62 -50.67
CA GLU A 947 -26.49 13.78 -49.21
C GLU A 947 -25.85 12.58 -48.49
N ALA A 948 -26.04 11.35 -48.98
CA ALA A 948 -25.35 10.16 -48.45
C ALA A 948 -23.82 10.28 -48.62
N SER A 949 -23.35 10.72 -49.79
CA SER A 949 -21.93 10.98 -50.04
C SER A 949 -21.39 12.11 -49.17
N ALA A 950 -22.13 13.21 -49.05
CA ALA A 950 -21.74 14.34 -48.22
C ALA A 950 -21.68 13.95 -46.73
N SER A 951 -22.63 13.15 -46.24
CA SER A 951 -22.63 12.62 -44.87
C SER A 951 -21.41 11.75 -44.60
N THR A 952 -21.05 10.88 -45.55
CA THR A 952 -19.85 10.03 -45.47
C THR A 952 -18.59 10.88 -45.30
N ASN A 953 -18.42 11.90 -46.13
CA ASN A 953 -17.25 12.79 -46.05
C ASN A 953 -17.20 13.56 -44.71
N ARG A 954 -18.34 14.08 -44.24
CA ARG A 954 -18.40 14.87 -43.01
C ARG A 954 -18.11 14.03 -41.76
N VAL A 955 -18.66 12.82 -41.68
CA VAL A 955 -18.42 11.92 -40.55
C VAL A 955 -16.96 11.48 -40.49
N MET A 956 -16.36 11.15 -41.65
CA MET A 956 -14.95 10.77 -41.75
C MET A 956 -14.04 11.90 -41.28
N ILE A 957 -14.24 13.12 -41.79
CA ILE A 957 -13.46 14.29 -41.38
C ILE A 957 -13.57 14.52 -39.87
N CYS A 958 -14.78 14.41 -39.31
CA CYS A 958 -15.00 14.59 -37.87
C CYS A 958 -14.27 13.54 -37.01
N ILE A 959 -14.30 12.28 -37.41
CA ILE A 959 -13.60 11.19 -36.72
C ILE A 959 -12.08 11.35 -36.84
N GLU A 960 -11.56 11.67 -38.02
CA GLU A 960 -10.11 11.86 -38.21
C GLU A 960 -9.57 13.07 -37.44
N LEU A 961 -10.32 14.18 -37.37
CA LEU A 961 -9.96 15.32 -36.51
C LEU A 961 -9.95 14.94 -35.03
N THR A 962 -10.88 14.07 -34.60
CA THR A 962 -10.90 13.55 -33.23
C THR A 962 -9.68 12.69 -32.94
N LYS A 963 -9.32 11.78 -33.84
CA LYS A 963 -8.12 10.95 -33.73
C LYS A 963 -6.86 11.80 -33.66
N LEU A 964 -6.75 12.80 -34.53
CA LEU A 964 -5.63 13.74 -34.53
C LEU A 964 -5.53 14.49 -33.19
N ASN A 965 -6.66 14.98 -32.65
CA ASN A 965 -6.65 15.66 -31.36
C ASN A 965 -6.18 14.75 -30.20
N LEU A 966 -6.65 13.51 -30.19
CA LEU A 966 -6.33 12.55 -29.14
C LEU A 966 -4.88 12.04 -29.27
N ILE A 967 -4.48 11.56 -30.44
CA ILE A 967 -3.21 10.85 -30.64
C ILE A 967 -2.03 11.82 -30.79
N GLU A 968 -2.19 12.93 -31.52
CA GLU A 968 -1.06 13.84 -31.80
C GLU A 968 -0.81 14.86 -30.69
N PHE A 969 -1.84 15.23 -29.91
CA PHE A 969 -1.72 16.26 -28.87
C PHE A 969 -1.93 15.69 -27.46
N THR A 970 -3.07 15.07 -27.19
CA THR A 970 -3.38 14.62 -25.82
C THR A 970 -2.51 13.46 -25.35
N GLU A 971 -2.18 12.49 -26.23
CA GLU A 971 -1.36 11.34 -25.84
C GLU A 971 0.07 11.75 -25.42
N PRO A 972 0.82 12.57 -26.20
CA PRO A 972 2.16 13.01 -25.80
C PRO A 972 2.17 13.88 -24.54
N ASP A 973 1.21 14.81 -24.42
CA ASP A 973 1.11 15.68 -23.24
C ASP A 973 0.88 14.84 -21.98
N LEU A 974 -0.08 13.92 -22.01
CA LEU A 974 -0.38 13.07 -20.86
C LEU A 974 0.77 12.11 -20.52
N ILE A 975 1.53 11.62 -21.51
CA ILE A 975 2.77 10.87 -21.27
C ILE A 975 3.80 11.74 -20.53
N ASN A 976 3.98 12.98 -20.95
CA ASN A 976 4.91 13.92 -20.31
C ASN A 976 4.47 14.24 -18.88
N ASP A 977 3.19 14.49 -18.65
CA ASP A 977 2.61 14.80 -17.34
C ASP A 977 2.77 13.63 -16.35
N ILE A 978 2.52 12.40 -16.82
CA ILE A 978 2.75 11.17 -16.05
C ILE A 978 4.21 11.08 -15.63
N ARG A 979 5.14 11.36 -16.54
CA ARG A 979 6.58 11.25 -16.28
C ARG A 979 7.12 12.39 -15.42
N ALA A 980 6.61 13.60 -15.60
CA ALA A 980 6.90 14.74 -14.75
C ALA A 980 6.43 14.47 -13.31
N CYS A 981 5.23 13.91 -13.14
CA CYS A 981 4.75 13.47 -11.83
C CYS A 981 5.62 12.36 -11.25
N ALA A 982 6.00 11.34 -12.01
CA ALA A 982 6.85 10.26 -11.50
C ALA A 982 8.16 10.80 -10.90
N TRP A 983 8.66 11.93 -11.41
CA TRP A 983 9.86 12.62 -10.93
C TRP A 983 9.61 13.61 -9.78
N SER A 984 8.62 14.51 -9.89
CA SER A 984 8.37 15.64 -8.97
C SER A 984 7.15 15.48 -8.04
N GLY A 985 6.37 14.42 -8.22
CA GLY A 985 5.16 14.12 -7.46
C GLY A 985 4.11 15.23 -7.55
N PRO A 986 3.51 15.66 -6.42
CA PRO A 986 2.41 16.64 -6.39
C PRO A 986 2.81 18.06 -6.77
N THR A 987 4.10 18.31 -7.04
CA THR A 987 4.60 19.63 -7.48
C THR A 987 4.93 19.69 -8.96
N ALA A 988 4.65 18.61 -9.70
CA ALA A 988 4.73 18.65 -11.15
C ALA A 988 3.67 19.63 -11.68
N ASP A 989 4.08 20.55 -12.55
CA ASP A 989 3.13 21.38 -13.30
C ASP A 989 2.35 20.47 -14.26
N ASP A 990 1.02 20.63 -14.28
CA ASP A 990 0.11 20.02 -15.24
C ASP A 990 -0.38 21.04 -16.28
#